data_AF-A0A5J4UNB1-F1
#
_entry.id   AF-A0A5J4UNB1-F1
#
_cell.length_a   1.000
_cell.length_b   1.000
_cell.length_c   1.000
_cell.angle_alpha   90.00
_cell.angle_beta   90.00
_cell.angle_gamma   90.00
#
_symmetry.space_group_name_H-M   'P 1'
#
loop_
_entity.id
_entity.type
_entity.pdbx_description
1 polymer ?
#
loop_
_entity_poly.entity_id
_entity_poly.type
_entity_poly.pdbx_seq_one_letter_code
_entity_poly.pdbx_strand_id
1 'polypeptide(L)'
;SDELKIIRGIFTGTINTESLIATTSKTVTIGDEIVYPEFTQFGTLILSDQTLNIISGTFTSDALQAMIQTTDSSVTIGTTTSPTSTALSFTSQQILNIKGSDELKIIRGIFTGTINTESLIATTSKLITIGDSSGYPEFTQFGTLTLQGPTLNIISGTFTSSPKSDTLIKASSNSVITVGSTTSSQIISFDAPQVIDINNGILDIIRGSFTQTSNQLSLITTLNTHVSIGQGGVPSFTAVKSLNISGSSLKLINGNFIGINSQSNEITTDEVNVLIGDGVNLQFNDITILKSKGGILTTTNADKLKILINGDFLQTESINQYSDAQIRIETSTFNTLSGTAKQPFIRNTNGQIEIASSAFGNEDYITLLQSPIIILEQSTSKIVIAYSTFTRFEKDTSWNGILYGVLSITLGTNTGLVLSITNNQFIDNFADKTGSVQTELKYNANCNFSSNTFFGNTNNQIDQSGTDTFILWTDNEDGIYNKTKSLFYGSTSPSLNSVAFQANSESIQYIDLTGPQRIYAYISQQKDEDGSGWNIDHPTSLIGRILFKIRAVKPPITIQLIDSNHNEGLVINNSISHSDINIEGRVNGKTQWSKGKEIDPIITIDSRITFNLVLRNIAFAGSRIFRQESNQSIRIEQCTFLIPNSLSNAIIDPVPFIDIQRGNLLIISSSFGNYGTNTDLGSPAVSIKAGCKQLIIANTNFTRLPSGAVALEVGQGSQASIEDCYFTNCGDQSYIAGAVNVVGVTGDEQGSVSITHSRFTSCYGQQAGGIIFGDNVVPSSVKNNLFSQNAVTNNNGSKDVYFLSKEMIDQAGDLEIVAEGYSYSKTDEYVGEVKISGLNTNFAPYLDCKTQGREDCGEAPCGSKQEESVEYCLSIEPSDPTEPSEGEGGDETKKKKMSAGAIVGIVIGVVAVISVVITLIAVVVYFKRKSGVVEKQNESEMK
;
A
#
# COMPACT_ATOMS: atom_id res chain seq x y z
N SER A 1 -12.18 -1.96 85.56
CA SER A 1 -13.64 -1.88 85.34
C SER A 1 -13.93 -2.34 83.93
N ASP A 2 -15.15 -2.74 83.59
CA ASP A 2 -15.49 -3.04 82.19
C ASP A 2 -15.49 -1.77 81.32
N GLU A 3 -15.63 -0.58 81.93
CA GLU A 3 -15.69 0.70 81.25
C GLU A 3 -14.85 1.79 81.95
N LEU A 4 -14.17 2.62 81.16
CA LEU A 4 -13.52 3.87 81.56
C LEU A 4 -14.21 5.04 80.83
N LYS A 5 -14.70 6.05 81.57
CA LYS A 5 -15.29 7.27 81.01
C LYS A 5 -14.47 8.50 81.39
N ILE A 6 -14.04 9.28 80.40
CA ILE A 6 -13.38 10.57 80.59
C ILE A 6 -14.31 11.65 80.06
N ILE A 7 -15.17 12.18 80.93
CA ILE A 7 -16.24 13.10 80.53
C ILE A 7 -15.80 14.58 80.56
N ARG A 8 -14.91 14.95 81.50
CA ARG A 8 -14.43 16.32 81.68
C ARG A 8 -12.99 16.33 82.19
N GLY A 9 -12.21 17.31 81.76
CA GLY A 9 -10.88 17.60 82.28
C GLY A 9 -10.02 18.35 81.27
N ILE A 10 -8.93 18.95 81.75
CA ILE A 10 -7.82 19.43 80.92
C ILE A 10 -6.64 18.50 81.21
N PHE A 11 -6.17 17.79 80.19
CA PHE A 11 -5.11 16.80 80.28
C PHE A 11 -3.91 17.30 79.49
N THR A 12 -2.94 17.88 80.20
CA THR A 12 -1.70 18.39 79.59
C THR A 12 -0.55 17.43 79.86
N GLY A 13 0.19 17.05 78.82
CA GLY A 13 1.37 16.19 78.92
C GLY A 13 2.68 16.89 78.56
N THR A 14 3.76 16.11 78.46
CA THR A 14 5.00 16.51 77.80
C THR A 14 5.29 15.56 76.65
N ILE A 15 5.80 16.06 75.53
CA ILE A 15 5.95 15.36 74.23
C ILE A 15 6.80 14.06 74.30
N ASN A 16 7.48 13.79 75.43
CA ASN A 16 8.40 12.65 75.63
C ASN A 16 7.89 11.54 76.58
N THR A 17 6.63 11.55 77.05
CA THR A 17 6.11 10.49 77.96
C THR A 17 5.47 9.32 77.21
N GLU A 18 5.72 8.08 77.67
CA GLU A 18 5.40 6.81 76.99
C GLU A 18 3.90 6.52 76.75
N SER A 19 2.98 7.09 77.54
CA SER A 19 1.52 7.12 77.25
C SER A 19 0.79 8.05 78.22
N LEU A 20 -0.26 8.75 77.77
CA LEU A 20 -1.10 9.57 78.65
C LEU A 20 -2.15 8.72 79.38
N ILE A 21 -2.74 7.77 78.66
CA ILE A 21 -3.73 6.83 79.16
C ILE A 21 -3.37 5.45 78.59
N ALA A 22 -3.14 4.49 79.49
CA ALA A 22 -3.05 3.07 79.21
C ALA A 22 -4.00 2.35 80.18
N THR A 23 -4.93 1.56 79.66
CA THR A 23 -5.99 0.92 80.45
C THR A 23 -6.24 -0.50 79.95
N THR A 24 -6.79 -1.35 80.81
CA THR A 24 -7.27 -2.71 80.50
C THR A 24 -8.79 -2.79 80.46
N SER A 25 -9.49 -1.65 80.54
CA SER A 25 -10.95 -1.60 80.51
C SER A 25 -11.46 -1.96 79.12
N LYS A 26 -12.47 -2.82 78.99
CA LYS A 26 -12.98 -3.28 77.69
C LYS A 26 -13.50 -2.15 76.81
N THR A 27 -14.10 -1.12 77.41
CA THR A 27 -14.60 0.06 76.70
C THR A 27 -14.00 1.34 77.31
N VAL A 28 -13.54 2.24 76.44
CA VAL A 28 -13.07 3.58 76.79
C VAL A 28 -13.96 4.59 76.06
N THR A 29 -14.59 5.49 76.81
CA THR A 29 -15.42 6.56 76.26
C THR A 29 -14.86 7.93 76.66
N ILE A 30 -14.59 8.80 75.69
CA ILE A 30 -14.08 10.17 75.90
C ILE A 30 -15.15 11.18 75.45
N GLY A 31 -15.48 12.10 76.36
CA GLY A 31 -16.49 13.12 76.19
C GLY A 31 -17.92 12.61 76.28
N ASP A 32 -18.88 13.54 76.28
CA ASP A 32 -20.30 13.29 76.04
C ASP A 32 -20.92 14.39 75.17
N GLU A 33 -22.25 14.44 75.05
CA GLU A 33 -22.95 15.44 74.20
C GLU A 33 -22.87 16.87 74.74
N ILE A 34 -22.59 17.06 76.03
CA ILE A 34 -22.70 18.34 76.75
C ILE A 34 -21.33 18.85 77.20
N VAL A 35 -20.39 17.95 77.51
CA VAL A 35 -19.10 18.27 78.14
C VAL A 35 -17.95 17.73 77.32
N TYR A 36 -16.93 18.58 77.13
CA TYR A 36 -15.83 18.36 76.19
C TYR A 36 -14.50 18.40 76.94
N PRO A 37 -13.77 17.27 77.05
CA PRO A 37 -12.43 17.27 77.62
C PRO A 37 -11.42 17.90 76.65
N GLU A 38 -10.35 18.47 77.20
CA GLU A 38 -9.26 19.07 76.44
C GLU A 38 -7.97 18.27 76.69
N PHE A 39 -7.26 17.92 75.63
CA PHE A 39 -6.00 17.19 75.67
C PHE A 39 -4.94 17.98 74.90
N THR A 40 -3.91 18.47 75.57
CA THR A 40 -2.88 19.33 74.96
C THR A 40 -1.48 18.81 75.24
N GLN A 41 -0.59 18.85 74.23
CA GLN A 41 0.84 18.52 74.38
C GLN A 41 1.13 17.12 74.97
N PHE A 42 0.22 16.17 74.77
CA PHE A 42 0.37 14.81 75.27
C PHE A 42 1.05 13.90 74.23
N GLY A 43 1.69 12.83 74.72
CA GLY A 43 2.34 11.81 73.88
C GLY A 43 1.33 11.00 73.07
N THR A 44 0.87 9.87 73.62
CA THR A 44 0.01 8.92 72.90
C THR A 44 -1.06 8.32 73.81
N LEU A 45 -2.29 8.15 73.30
CA LEU A 45 -3.30 7.26 73.88
C LEU A 45 -3.12 5.85 73.30
N ILE A 46 -2.81 4.85 74.14
CA ILE A 46 -2.50 3.48 73.69
C ILE A 46 -3.56 2.50 74.20
N LEU A 47 -4.19 1.73 73.30
CA LEU A 47 -5.21 0.73 73.63
C LEU A 47 -4.94 -0.61 72.90
N SER A 48 -5.28 -1.73 73.53
CA SER A 48 -5.19 -3.08 72.93
C SER A 48 -6.43 -3.89 73.31
N ASP A 49 -7.04 -4.58 72.34
CA ASP A 49 -8.19 -5.48 72.53
C ASP A 49 -9.43 -4.82 73.17
N GLN A 50 -9.72 -3.57 72.78
CA GLN A 50 -10.75 -2.72 73.41
C GLN A 50 -11.69 -2.03 72.42
N THR A 51 -12.75 -1.41 72.93
CA THR A 51 -13.59 -0.46 72.17
C THR A 51 -13.29 0.96 72.62
N LEU A 52 -12.93 1.84 71.68
CA LEU A 52 -12.73 3.28 71.93
C LEU A 52 -13.86 4.08 71.28
N ASN A 53 -14.57 4.87 72.09
CA ASN A 53 -15.58 5.82 71.66
C ASN A 53 -15.14 7.24 72.02
N ILE A 54 -14.94 8.11 71.04
CA ILE A 54 -14.67 9.54 71.29
C ILE A 54 -15.88 10.33 70.82
N ILE A 55 -16.69 10.81 71.76
CA ILE A 55 -17.92 11.55 71.45
C ILE A 55 -17.61 13.01 71.17
N SER A 56 -16.70 13.60 71.95
CA SER A 56 -16.36 15.02 71.90
C SER A 56 -15.02 15.31 72.60
N GLY A 57 -14.43 16.48 72.34
CA GLY A 57 -13.17 16.91 72.95
C GLY A 57 -12.24 17.65 71.98
N THR A 58 -11.31 18.42 72.53
CA THR A 58 -10.24 19.07 71.73
C THR A 58 -8.92 18.38 72.01
N PHE A 59 -8.23 17.94 70.96
CA PHE A 59 -6.98 17.21 71.06
C PHE A 59 -5.89 17.88 70.22
N THR A 60 -4.80 18.30 70.85
CA THR A 60 -3.68 18.96 70.17
C THR A 60 -2.36 18.36 70.60
N SER A 61 -1.55 17.93 69.63
CA SER A 61 -0.21 17.40 69.87
C SER A 61 0.75 17.84 68.77
N ASP A 62 1.97 18.21 69.16
CA ASP A 62 3.09 18.49 68.26
C ASP A 62 4.03 17.27 68.13
N ALA A 63 3.61 16.11 68.65
CA ALA A 63 4.40 14.88 68.59
C ALA A 63 4.49 14.32 67.16
N LEU A 64 5.63 13.70 66.85
CA LEU A 64 5.81 12.96 65.58
C LEU A 64 5.02 11.64 65.55
N GLN A 65 4.69 11.10 66.72
CA GLN A 65 3.93 9.86 66.85
C GLN A 65 2.43 10.11 66.76
N ALA A 66 1.67 9.08 66.36
CA ALA A 66 0.22 9.14 66.35
C ALA A 66 -0.34 9.47 67.74
N MET A 67 -1.25 10.43 67.78
CA MET A 67 -1.96 10.84 69.01
C MET A 67 -2.75 9.69 69.64
N ILE A 68 -3.35 8.84 68.80
CA ILE A 68 -4.11 7.66 69.22
C ILE A 68 -3.53 6.43 68.51
N GLN A 69 -3.09 5.46 69.30
CA GLN A 69 -2.58 4.18 68.83
C GLN A 69 -3.43 3.05 69.40
N THR A 70 -3.97 2.20 68.53
CA THR A 70 -4.73 1.03 69.00
C THR A 70 -4.34 -0.24 68.25
N THR A 71 -4.38 -1.37 68.94
CA THR A 71 -4.21 -2.72 68.36
C THR A 71 -5.46 -3.56 68.65
N ASP A 72 -5.97 -4.27 67.64
CA ASP A 72 -7.12 -5.18 67.73
C ASP A 72 -8.34 -4.55 68.43
N SER A 73 -8.53 -3.24 68.24
CA SER A 73 -9.52 -2.43 68.95
C SER A 73 -10.46 -1.72 67.99
N SER A 74 -11.77 -1.76 68.24
CA SER A 74 -12.75 -1.02 67.44
C SER A 74 -12.78 0.44 67.87
N VAL A 75 -12.79 1.37 66.91
CA VAL A 75 -12.71 2.81 67.19
C VAL A 75 -13.87 3.55 66.53
N THR A 76 -14.65 4.27 67.33
CA THR A 76 -15.71 5.18 66.86
C THR A 76 -15.42 6.61 67.31
N ILE A 77 -15.37 7.55 66.37
CA ILE A 77 -15.14 8.98 66.61
C ILE A 77 -16.37 9.77 66.15
N GLY A 78 -16.99 10.49 67.08
CA GLY A 78 -18.24 11.21 66.91
C GLY A 78 -19.50 10.37 67.19
N THR A 79 -20.67 11.02 67.14
CA THR A 79 -21.99 10.38 67.34
C THR A 79 -23.01 10.83 66.29
N THR A 80 -24.10 10.06 66.15
CA THR A 80 -25.23 10.35 65.23
C THR A 80 -26.29 11.29 65.84
N THR A 81 -26.27 11.50 67.15
CA THR A 81 -27.44 11.97 67.92
C THR A 81 -27.58 13.49 68.08
N SER A 82 -26.56 14.30 67.75
CA SER A 82 -26.66 15.76 67.92
C SER A 82 -25.94 16.55 66.82
N PRO A 83 -26.65 17.28 65.93
CA PRO A 83 -26.03 18.01 64.81
C PRO A 83 -25.31 19.32 65.20
N THR A 84 -25.28 19.73 66.47
CA THR A 84 -24.84 21.08 66.88
C THR A 84 -23.50 21.15 67.61
N SER A 85 -22.88 20.02 67.98
CA SER A 85 -21.60 20.06 68.69
C SER A 85 -20.42 20.17 67.71
N THR A 86 -19.85 21.37 67.59
CA THR A 86 -18.55 21.67 66.97
C THR A 86 -17.36 21.30 67.85
N ALA A 87 -17.58 20.60 68.97
CA ALA A 87 -16.59 20.47 70.04
C ALA A 87 -15.66 19.26 69.89
N LEU A 88 -15.58 18.64 68.70
CA LEU A 88 -14.66 17.54 68.42
C LEU A 88 -13.61 17.98 67.40
N SER A 89 -12.38 18.22 67.86
CA SER A 89 -11.28 18.64 67.00
C SER A 89 -9.97 17.96 67.37
N PHE A 90 -9.16 17.68 66.36
CA PHE A 90 -7.87 17.03 66.48
C PHE A 90 -6.85 17.81 65.64
N THR A 91 -5.70 18.13 66.22
CA THR A 91 -4.59 18.78 65.52
C THR A 91 -3.28 18.07 65.84
N SER A 92 -2.67 17.43 64.84
CA SER A 92 -1.39 16.71 64.98
C SER A 92 -0.78 16.39 63.62
N GLN A 93 0.52 16.07 63.57
CA GLN A 93 1.13 15.52 62.37
C GLN A 93 0.53 14.15 61.99
N GLN A 94 0.21 13.31 62.98
CA GLN A 94 -0.52 12.05 62.83
C GLN A 94 -1.54 11.91 63.97
N ILE A 95 -2.81 11.68 63.65
CA ILE A 95 -3.89 11.59 64.64
C ILE A 95 -4.15 10.13 65.00
N LEU A 96 -4.34 9.25 64.01
CA LEU A 96 -4.73 7.86 64.22
C LEU A 96 -3.68 6.88 63.68
N ASN A 97 -3.37 5.85 64.45
CA ASN A 97 -2.63 4.67 64.02
C ASN A 97 -3.30 3.40 64.59
N ILE A 98 -4.16 2.79 63.79
CA ILE A 98 -5.09 1.73 64.20
C ILE A 98 -4.68 0.42 63.52
N LYS A 99 -4.31 -0.62 64.29
CA LYS A 99 -3.84 -1.90 63.74
C LYS A 99 -4.78 -3.03 64.11
N GLY A 100 -5.06 -3.94 63.17
CA GLY A 100 -5.75 -5.22 63.42
C GLY A 100 -7.24 -5.13 63.81
N SER A 101 -7.80 -3.93 63.82
CA SER A 101 -9.19 -3.66 64.18
C SER A 101 -10.20 -4.24 63.19
N ASP A 102 -11.37 -4.64 63.67
CA ASP A 102 -12.50 -5.00 62.80
C ASP A 102 -13.13 -3.76 62.14
N GLU A 103 -13.24 -2.63 62.87
CA GLU A 103 -13.88 -1.40 62.37
C GLU A 103 -13.24 -0.11 62.92
N LEU A 104 -12.99 0.83 62.01
CA LEU A 104 -12.76 2.25 62.31
C LEU A 104 -13.91 3.08 61.75
N LYS A 105 -14.60 3.83 62.60
CA LYS A 105 -15.72 4.69 62.22
C LYS A 105 -15.47 6.14 62.64
N ILE A 106 -15.48 7.07 61.68
CA ILE A 106 -15.33 8.51 61.92
C ILE A 106 -16.60 9.20 61.43
N ILE A 107 -17.52 9.51 62.34
CA ILE A 107 -18.82 10.10 62.01
C ILE A 107 -18.70 11.61 61.79
N ARG A 108 -17.90 12.30 62.60
CA ARG A 108 -17.77 13.76 62.62
C ARG A 108 -16.48 14.19 63.31
N GLY A 109 -16.14 15.47 63.17
CA GLY A 109 -14.99 16.11 63.81
C GLY A 109 -14.16 16.91 62.81
N ILE A 110 -13.32 17.80 63.32
CA ILE A 110 -12.34 18.55 62.53
C ILE A 110 -10.97 17.94 62.77
N PHE A 111 -10.32 17.46 61.72
CA PHE A 111 -9.03 16.78 61.77
C PHE A 111 -8.03 17.60 60.96
N THR A 112 -7.10 18.25 61.65
CA THR A 112 -6.13 19.16 61.04
C THR A 112 -4.73 18.61 61.15
N GLY A 113 -4.12 18.32 60.01
CA GLY A 113 -2.72 18.01 59.88
C GLY A 113 -1.83 19.24 60.03
N THR A 114 -0.53 19.03 59.86
CA THR A 114 0.48 20.07 59.72
C THR A 114 1.04 20.05 58.29
N ILE A 115 1.83 21.07 57.92
CA ILE A 115 2.50 21.13 56.62
C ILE A 115 3.45 19.94 56.38
N ASN A 116 3.83 19.21 57.42
CA ASN A 116 4.69 18.03 57.38
C ASN A 116 3.89 16.71 57.51
N THR A 117 2.56 16.76 57.47
CA THR A 117 1.73 15.56 57.55
C THR A 117 1.87 14.73 56.29
N GLU A 118 2.45 13.52 56.46
CA GLU A 118 2.50 12.47 55.43
C GLU A 118 1.26 11.58 55.50
N SER A 119 0.75 11.30 56.70
CA SER A 119 -0.47 10.50 56.92
C SER A 119 -1.14 10.94 58.22
N LEU A 120 -2.35 11.49 58.14
CA LEU A 120 -3.12 11.86 59.32
C LEU A 120 -3.77 10.63 59.99
N ILE A 121 -4.10 9.62 59.17
CA ILE A 121 -4.69 8.35 59.59
C ILE A 121 -3.90 7.22 58.94
N ALA A 122 -3.23 6.42 59.77
CA ALA A 122 -2.70 5.12 59.39
C ALA A 122 -3.62 4.04 59.98
N THR A 123 -4.07 3.10 59.16
CA THR A 123 -4.92 2.01 59.67
C THR A 123 -4.78 0.72 58.86
N THR A 124 -4.91 -0.42 59.54
CA THR A 124 -5.13 -1.74 58.95
C THR A 124 -6.49 -2.35 59.34
N SER A 125 -7.44 -1.52 59.77
CA SER A 125 -8.81 -1.93 60.08
C SER A 125 -9.46 -2.60 58.87
N LYS A 126 -10.22 -3.69 59.07
CA LYS A 126 -10.92 -4.40 57.98
C LYS A 126 -12.00 -3.56 57.32
N LEU A 127 -12.74 -2.78 58.11
CA LEU A 127 -13.76 -1.84 57.66
C LEU A 127 -13.45 -0.43 58.15
N ILE A 128 -13.50 0.54 57.25
CA ILE A 128 -13.33 1.96 57.56
C ILE A 128 -14.56 2.70 57.05
N THR A 129 -15.24 3.43 57.92
CA THR A 129 -16.40 4.25 57.57
C THR A 129 -16.14 5.70 57.95
N ILE A 130 -16.19 6.61 56.97
CA ILE A 130 -16.03 8.05 57.16
C ILE A 130 -17.34 8.75 56.80
N GLY A 131 -17.86 9.49 57.76
CA GLY A 131 -19.17 10.14 57.69
C GLY A 131 -20.33 9.19 57.92
N ASP A 132 -21.52 9.78 58.03
CA ASP A 132 -22.82 9.09 57.97
C ASP A 132 -23.89 10.10 57.53
N SER A 133 -25.19 9.71 57.50
CA SER A 133 -26.33 10.55 57.09
C SER A 133 -26.55 11.85 57.88
N SER A 134 -25.82 12.08 58.96
CA SER A 134 -25.99 13.22 59.88
C SER A 134 -24.68 13.92 60.27
N GLY A 135 -23.54 13.26 60.14
CA GLY A 135 -22.21 13.76 60.46
C GLY A 135 -21.41 14.08 59.20
N TYR A 136 -20.54 15.10 59.29
CA TYR A 136 -19.70 15.56 58.18
C TYR A 136 -18.30 15.83 58.74
N PRO A 137 -17.37 14.87 58.69
CA PRO A 137 -16.01 15.11 59.14
C PRO A 137 -15.27 16.04 58.16
N GLU A 138 -14.42 16.90 58.70
CA GLU A 138 -13.56 17.79 57.93
C GLU A 138 -12.10 17.42 58.15
N PHE A 139 -11.37 17.21 57.06
CA PHE A 139 -9.96 16.86 57.05
C PHE A 139 -9.18 17.94 56.30
N THR A 140 -8.32 18.64 57.04
CA THR A 140 -7.41 19.64 56.49
C THR A 140 -5.97 19.18 56.59
N GLN A 141 -5.21 19.31 55.50
CA GLN A 141 -3.83 18.79 55.40
C GLN A 141 -3.76 17.27 55.71
N PHE A 142 -4.66 16.50 55.10
CA PHE A 142 -4.92 15.10 55.45
C PHE A 142 -3.73 14.12 55.27
N GLY A 143 -2.77 14.45 54.40
CA GLY A 143 -1.77 13.50 53.96
C GLY A 143 -2.40 12.31 53.20
N THR A 144 -1.77 11.14 53.27
CA THR A 144 -2.23 9.90 52.62
C THR A 144 -2.83 8.92 53.62
N LEU A 145 -4.02 8.41 53.31
CA LEU A 145 -4.61 7.22 53.92
C LEU A 145 -4.22 5.99 53.08
N THR A 146 -3.41 5.10 53.67
CA THR A 146 -2.98 3.85 53.00
C THR A 146 -3.86 2.68 53.42
N LEU A 147 -4.35 1.91 52.45
CA LEU A 147 -5.21 0.73 52.61
C LEU A 147 -4.54 -0.52 52.02
N GLN A 148 -4.59 -1.65 52.73
CA GLN A 148 -4.12 -2.96 52.28
C GLN A 148 -5.16 -4.06 52.54
N GLY A 149 -6.05 -4.32 51.58
CA GLY A 149 -7.16 -5.27 51.72
C GLY A 149 -8.43 -4.88 52.49
N PRO A 150 -8.63 -3.65 53.03
CA PRO A 150 -9.87 -3.32 53.72
C PRO A 150 -10.96 -2.78 52.78
N THR A 151 -12.16 -2.64 53.35
CA THR A 151 -13.28 -1.87 52.78
C THR A 151 -13.28 -0.44 53.33
N LEU A 152 -13.32 0.56 52.47
CA LEU A 152 -13.47 1.98 52.83
C LEU A 152 -14.80 2.52 52.29
N ASN A 153 -15.63 3.04 53.18
CA ASN A 153 -16.89 3.72 52.85
C ASN A 153 -16.80 5.20 53.25
N ILE A 154 -16.86 6.11 52.29
CA ILE A 154 -16.95 7.55 52.52
C ILE A 154 -18.36 8.01 52.22
N ILE A 155 -19.15 8.27 53.25
CA ILE A 155 -20.56 8.67 53.13
C ILE A 155 -20.70 10.20 53.06
N SER A 156 -19.84 10.93 53.76
CA SER A 156 -19.81 12.39 53.82
C SER A 156 -18.43 12.88 54.28
N GLY A 157 -18.12 14.14 53.99
CA GLY A 157 -16.94 14.82 54.52
C GLY A 157 -16.25 15.75 53.54
N THR A 158 -15.31 16.55 54.05
CA THR A 158 -14.46 17.43 53.24
C THR A 158 -12.99 17.06 53.45
N PHE A 159 -12.23 16.99 52.36
CA PHE A 159 -10.85 16.51 52.37
C PHE A 159 -9.97 17.44 51.55
N THR A 160 -8.95 18.04 52.18
CA THR A 160 -7.92 18.84 51.50
C THR A 160 -6.55 18.23 51.75
N SER A 161 -5.76 18.09 50.69
CA SER A 161 -4.45 17.43 50.79
C SER A 161 -3.42 18.27 51.54
N SER A 162 -2.44 17.58 52.12
CA SER A 162 -1.23 18.21 52.65
C SER A 162 -0.28 18.56 51.50
N PRO A 163 0.53 19.64 51.58
CA PRO A 163 1.57 19.93 50.59
C PRO A 163 2.63 18.81 50.43
N LYS A 164 2.71 17.88 51.37
CA LYS A 164 3.65 16.74 51.36
C LYS A 164 3.08 15.46 50.78
N SER A 165 1.80 15.43 50.43
CA SER A 165 1.13 14.25 49.91
C SER A 165 0.52 14.57 48.55
N ASP A 166 0.93 13.80 47.55
CA ASP A 166 0.36 13.89 46.20
C ASP A 166 -0.98 13.17 46.11
N THR A 167 -1.27 12.23 47.02
CA THR A 167 -2.42 11.31 46.97
C THR A 167 -3.16 11.22 48.31
N LEU A 168 -4.46 11.52 48.33
CA LEU A 168 -5.27 11.41 49.56
C LEU A 168 -5.51 9.96 50.01
N ILE A 169 -5.90 9.08 49.09
CA ILE A 169 -6.25 7.68 49.38
C ILE A 169 -5.42 6.77 48.49
N LYS A 170 -4.61 5.91 49.10
CA LYS A 170 -3.80 4.91 48.40
C LYS A 170 -4.22 3.52 48.84
N ALA A 171 -4.65 2.68 47.91
CA ALA A 171 -5.17 1.36 48.22
C ALA A 171 -4.51 0.26 47.38
N SER A 172 -4.37 -0.92 47.99
CA SER A 172 -3.79 -2.10 47.36
C SER A 172 -4.42 -3.39 47.88
N SER A 173 -4.29 -4.47 47.12
CA SER A 173 -4.60 -5.84 47.54
C SER A 173 -6.09 -6.12 47.76
N ASN A 174 -6.89 -6.09 46.70
CA ASN A 174 -8.34 -6.38 46.71
C ASN A 174 -9.17 -5.42 47.60
N SER A 175 -8.74 -4.17 47.75
CA SER A 175 -9.50 -3.16 48.48
C SER A 175 -10.81 -2.81 47.78
N VAL A 176 -11.83 -2.50 48.58
CA VAL A 176 -13.13 -2.01 48.09
C VAL A 176 -13.35 -0.60 48.61
N ILE A 177 -13.46 0.38 47.72
CA ILE A 177 -13.70 1.78 48.08
C ILE A 177 -15.05 2.21 47.53
N THR A 178 -15.94 2.68 48.42
CA THR A 178 -17.21 3.30 48.04
C THR A 178 -17.23 4.76 48.47
N VAL A 179 -17.52 5.67 47.53
CA VAL A 179 -17.66 7.11 47.76
C VAL A 179 -19.09 7.55 47.48
N GLY A 180 -19.78 7.99 48.53
CA GLY A 180 -21.19 8.36 48.51
C GLY A 180 -22.13 7.21 48.82
N SER A 181 -23.43 7.54 48.80
CA SER A 181 -24.53 6.60 48.97
C SER A 181 -25.69 6.99 48.05
N THR A 182 -26.49 6.01 47.66
CA THR A 182 -27.70 6.23 46.84
C THR A 182 -28.83 6.88 47.62
N THR A 183 -28.83 6.76 48.95
CA THR A 183 -29.89 7.27 49.84
C THR A 183 -29.57 8.63 50.46
N SER A 184 -28.36 9.13 50.28
CA SER A 184 -27.84 10.33 50.96
C SER A 184 -27.54 11.45 49.97
N SER A 185 -27.99 12.68 50.26
CA SER A 185 -27.70 13.90 49.48
C SER A 185 -26.54 14.71 50.06
N GLN A 186 -25.62 14.05 50.75
CA GLN A 186 -24.63 14.72 51.59
C GLN A 186 -23.43 15.29 50.84
N ILE A 187 -22.77 16.23 51.51
CA ILE A 187 -21.58 16.91 51.02
C ILE A 187 -20.39 15.95 51.14
N ILE A 188 -19.82 15.60 49.99
CA ILE A 188 -18.51 14.96 49.86
C ILE A 188 -17.67 15.86 48.95
N SER A 189 -16.55 16.37 49.42
CA SER A 189 -15.65 17.20 48.61
C SER A 189 -14.19 16.81 48.82
N PHE A 190 -13.47 16.61 47.72
CA PHE A 190 -12.04 16.36 47.70
C PHE A 190 -11.35 17.47 46.92
N ASP A 191 -10.26 17.99 47.49
CA ASP A 191 -9.38 18.97 46.86
C ASP A 191 -7.92 18.50 47.00
N ALA A 192 -7.34 17.94 45.93
CA ALA A 192 -6.01 17.33 45.94
C ALA A 192 -5.39 17.22 44.54
N PRO A 193 -4.05 17.01 44.43
CA PRO A 193 -3.40 16.65 43.16
C PRO A 193 -3.92 15.32 42.61
N GLN A 194 -4.03 14.32 43.49
CA GLN A 194 -4.66 13.02 43.24
C GLN A 194 -5.49 12.62 44.47
N VAL A 195 -6.70 12.14 44.25
CA VAL A 195 -7.62 11.74 45.33
C VAL A 195 -7.50 10.25 45.61
N ILE A 196 -7.53 9.41 44.58
CA ILE A 196 -7.52 7.95 44.74
C ILE A 196 -6.46 7.33 43.82
N ASP A 197 -5.58 6.52 44.41
CA ASP A 197 -4.68 5.58 43.74
C ASP A 197 -4.99 4.17 44.23
N ILE A 198 -5.54 3.31 43.37
CA ILE A 198 -5.91 1.93 43.74
C ILE A 198 -5.30 0.91 42.78
N ASN A 199 -4.63 -0.08 43.36
CA ASN A 199 -4.07 -1.21 42.64
C ASN A 199 -4.76 -2.52 43.07
N ASN A 200 -5.42 -3.17 42.13
CA ASN A 200 -6.17 -4.41 42.29
C ASN A 200 -7.32 -4.28 43.32
N GLY A 201 -8.54 -3.99 42.86
CA GLY A 201 -9.70 -3.81 43.74
C GLY A 201 -11.00 -3.39 43.04
N ILE A 202 -11.90 -2.78 43.82
CA ILE A 202 -13.19 -2.22 43.36
C ILE A 202 -13.28 -0.76 43.83
N LEU A 203 -13.68 0.14 42.93
CA LEU A 203 -13.94 1.54 43.21
C LEU A 203 -15.33 1.94 42.70
N ASP A 204 -16.23 2.25 43.63
CA ASP A 204 -17.59 2.70 43.36
C ASP A 204 -17.77 4.16 43.80
N ILE A 205 -17.95 5.07 42.85
CA ILE A 205 -18.18 6.49 43.10
C ILE A 205 -19.63 6.81 42.77
N ILE A 206 -20.46 6.87 43.81
CA ILE A 206 -21.89 7.18 43.69
C ILE A 206 -22.10 8.70 43.64
N ARG A 207 -21.41 9.45 44.50
CA ARG A 207 -21.52 10.92 44.64
C ARG A 207 -20.19 11.52 45.11
N GLY A 208 -20.04 12.83 44.91
CA GLY A 208 -18.94 13.63 45.46
C GLY A 208 -18.43 14.66 44.47
N SER A 209 -17.79 15.70 44.99
CA SER A 209 -17.08 16.70 44.20
C SER A 209 -15.58 16.46 44.29
N PHE A 210 -14.93 16.27 43.15
CA PHE A 210 -13.49 16.03 43.05
C PHE A 210 -12.86 17.20 42.29
N THR A 211 -12.02 17.96 42.97
CA THR A 211 -11.35 19.14 42.41
C THR A 211 -9.85 18.93 42.39
N GLN A 212 -9.24 19.17 41.22
CA GLN A 212 -7.81 18.99 41.01
C GLN A 212 -7.04 20.25 41.39
N THR A 213 -6.06 20.14 42.28
CA THR A 213 -5.18 21.27 42.66
C THR A 213 -3.90 21.37 41.81
N SER A 214 -3.54 20.31 41.08
CA SER A 214 -2.35 20.24 40.21
C SER A 214 -2.60 19.34 39.01
N ASN A 215 -2.14 19.75 37.81
CA ASN A 215 -2.36 19.03 36.55
C ASN A 215 -1.32 17.93 36.24
N GLN A 216 -0.43 17.62 37.17
CA GLN A 216 0.63 16.62 36.96
C GLN A 216 0.06 15.19 36.95
N LEU A 217 -0.80 14.87 37.92
CA LEU A 217 -1.42 13.55 38.10
C LEU A 217 -2.89 13.56 37.66
N SER A 218 -3.53 12.39 37.56
CA SER A 218 -4.99 12.29 37.40
C SER A 218 -5.65 12.27 38.77
N LEU A 219 -6.87 12.82 38.91
CA LEU A 219 -7.63 12.77 40.18
C LEU A 219 -7.80 11.34 40.69
N ILE A 220 -8.05 10.40 39.78
CA ILE A 220 -8.18 8.98 40.08
C ILE A 220 -7.22 8.22 39.18
N THR A 221 -6.40 7.36 39.78
CA THR A 221 -5.56 6.40 39.06
C THR A 221 -5.87 5.00 39.55
N THR A 222 -6.09 4.08 38.62
CA THR A 222 -6.34 2.69 38.97
C THR A 222 -5.57 1.72 38.09
N LEU A 223 -5.14 0.61 38.67
CA LEU A 223 -4.55 -0.53 37.98
C LEU A 223 -5.30 -1.80 38.37
N ASN A 224 -5.70 -2.61 37.39
CA ASN A 224 -6.44 -3.87 37.58
C ASN A 224 -7.66 -3.72 38.51
N THR A 225 -8.39 -2.61 38.40
CA THR A 225 -9.49 -2.26 39.32
C THR A 225 -10.78 -2.06 38.56
N HIS A 226 -11.87 -2.65 39.03
CA HIS A 226 -13.21 -2.38 38.51
C HIS A 226 -13.71 -1.03 39.01
N VAL A 227 -14.02 -0.11 38.11
CA VAL A 227 -14.47 1.25 38.45
C VAL A 227 -15.89 1.48 37.97
N SER A 228 -16.79 1.88 38.88
CA SER A 228 -18.17 2.31 38.58
C SER A 228 -18.40 3.74 39.06
N ILE A 229 -18.90 4.61 38.19
CA ILE A 229 -19.14 6.03 38.49
C ILE A 229 -20.60 6.39 38.20
N GLY A 230 -21.26 7.02 39.17
CA GLY A 230 -22.60 7.59 39.06
C GLY A 230 -23.75 6.59 39.20
N GLN A 231 -23.52 5.43 39.81
CA GLN A 231 -24.58 4.45 40.06
C GLN A 231 -25.55 4.97 41.14
N GLY A 232 -26.66 5.59 40.73
CA GLY A 232 -27.67 6.16 41.64
C GLY A 232 -27.34 7.56 42.19
N GLY A 233 -26.33 8.23 41.65
CA GLY A 233 -25.95 9.60 41.99
C GLY A 233 -25.23 10.31 40.84
N VAL A 234 -24.89 11.59 41.03
CA VAL A 234 -24.21 12.41 40.03
C VAL A 234 -22.93 13.00 40.65
N PRO A 235 -21.78 12.32 40.53
CA PRO A 235 -20.49 12.87 40.97
C PRO A 235 -20.02 13.97 40.03
N SER A 236 -19.17 14.89 40.50
CA SER A 236 -18.58 15.94 39.69
C SER A 236 -17.05 15.93 39.76
N PHE A 237 -16.40 16.04 38.61
CA PHE A 237 -14.95 16.07 38.44
C PHE A 237 -14.55 17.39 37.78
N THR A 238 -13.81 18.23 38.49
CA THR A 238 -13.27 19.49 37.98
C THR A 238 -11.75 19.36 37.86
N ALA A 239 -11.29 19.01 36.66
CA ALA A 239 -9.89 18.64 36.41
C ALA A 239 -9.48 18.77 34.93
N VAL A 240 -8.18 18.87 34.68
CA VAL A 240 -7.60 18.56 33.36
C VAL A 240 -7.56 17.05 33.17
N LYS A 241 -7.10 16.30 34.19
CA LYS A 241 -6.97 14.84 34.14
C LYS A 241 -7.85 14.20 35.23
N SER A 242 -9.01 13.67 34.84
CA SER A 242 -9.93 13.07 35.80
C SER A 242 -9.53 11.65 36.16
N LEU A 243 -9.38 10.80 35.13
CA LEU A 243 -9.27 9.35 35.30
C LEU A 243 -8.06 8.84 34.51
N ASN A 244 -7.31 7.93 35.13
CA ASN A 244 -6.29 7.11 34.47
C ASN A 244 -6.48 5.66 34.91
N ILE A 245 -7.10 4.84 34.06
CA ILE A 245 -7.57 3.50 34.39
C ILE A 245 -6.81 2.48 33.54
N SER A 246 -6.30 1.41 34.13
CA SER A 246 -5.59 0.35 33.40
C SER A 246 -6.00 -1.07 33.81
N GLY A 247 -6.10 -1.99 32.85
CA GLY A 247 -6.14 -3.44 33.05
C GLY A 247 -7.46 -4.08 33.53
N SER A 248 -8.58 -3.35 33.56
CA SER A 248 -9.88 -3.91 33.98
C SER A 248 -11.09 -3.23 33.29
N SER A 249 -12.02 -2.62 34.01
CA SER A 249 -13.25 -2.04 33.44
C SER A 249 -13.60 -0.68 34.04
N LEU A 250 -14.18 0.20 33.22
CA LEU A 250 -14.72 1.49 33.61
C LEU A 250 -16.20 1.58 33.20
N LYS A 251 -17.10 1.74 34.16
CA LYS A 251 -18.53 2.03 33.91
C LYS A 251 -18.86 3.47 34.31
N LEU A 252 -19.19 4.32 33.35
CA LEU A 252 -19.62 5.71 33.55
C LEU A 252 -21.12 5.83 33.32
N ILE A 253 -21.90 5.79 34.40
CA ILE A 253 -23.38 5.82 34.34
C ILE A 253 -23.90 7.27 34.37
N ASN A 254 -23.41 8.05 35.33
CA ASN A 254 -23.72 9.47 35.49
C ASN A 254 -22.47 10.20 35.99
N GLY A 255 -22.46 11.51 35.81
CA GLY A 255 -21.38 12.36 36.31
C GLY A 255 -21.27 13.65 35.53
N ASN A 256 -20.61 14.63 36.13
CA ASN A 256 -20.31 15.91 35.52
C ASN A 256 -18.79 16.08 35.42
N PHE A 257 -18.25 16.09 34.21
CA PHE A 257 -16.81 16.26 33.97
C PHE A 257 -16.56 17.65 33.39
N ILE A 258 -15.78 18.45 34.11
CA ILE A 258 -15.53 19.86 33.83
C ILE A 258 -14.02 20.07 33.70
N GLY A 259 -13.63 20.71 32.60
CA GLY A 259 -12.25 21.17 32.40
C GLY A 259 -11.87 22.31 33.34
N ILE A 260 -10.57 22.57 33.49
CA ILE A 260 -10.08 23.78 34.20
C ILE A 260 -9.30 24.68 33.23
N ASN A 261 -9.40 26.00 33.41
CA ASN A 261 -8.67 26.99 32.61
C ASN A 261 -8.87 26.87 31.08
N SER A 262 -10.08 26.55 30.63
CA SER A 262 -10.42 26.28 29.21
C SER A 262 -9.73 25.05 28.60
N GLN A 263 -9.08 24.21 29.41
CA GLN A 263 -8.57 22.92 28.96
C GLN A 263 -9.65 21.85 29.12
N SER A 264 -9.79 20.99 28.11
CA SER A 264 -10.69 19.84 28.14
C SER A 264 -10.38 18.88 29.29
N ASN A 265 -11.42 18.18 29.75
CA ASN A 265 -11.26 17.07 30.67
C ASN A 265 -10.69 15.84 29.94
N GLU A 266 -9.73 15.15 30.57
CA GLU A 266 -9.06 13.98 30.02
C GLU A 266 -9.36 12.72 30.86
N ILE A 267 -9.73 11.65 30.15
CA ILE A 267 -9.87 10.29 30.66
C ILE A 267 -8.90 9.43 29.86
N THR A 268 -7.98 8.76 30.56
CA THR A 268 -7.02 7.83 29.96
C THR A 268 -7.38 6.40 30.33
N THR A 269 -7.38 5.51 29.34
CA THR A 269 -7.67 4.09 29.51
C THR A 269 -6.63 3.23 28.79
N ASP A 270 -6.11 2.19 29.44
CA ASP A 270 -5.15 1.23 28.86
C ASP A 270 -5.60 -0.21 29.13
N GLU A 271 -5.98 -0.93 28.08
CA GLU A 271 -6.56 -2.28 28.15
C GLU A 271 -7.82 -2.34 29.04
N VAL A 272 -8.73 -1.36 28.89
CA VAL A 272 -9.95 -1.22 29.70
C VAL A 272 -11.20 -1.35 28.86
N ASN A 273 -12.17 -2.14 29.33
CA ASN A 273 -13.53 -2.11 28.78
C ASN A 273 -14.29 -0.92 29.38
N VAL A 274 -14.59 0.07 28.55
CA VAL A 274 -15.29 1.30 28.92
C VAL A 274 -16.75 1.22 28.49
N LEU A 275 -17.66 1.30 29.45
CA LEU A 275 -19.09 1.44 29.22
C LEU A 275 -19.52 2.84 29.62
N ILE A 276 -19.98 3.65 28.65
CA ILE A 276 -20.45 5.01 28.88
C ILE A 276 -21.96 5.08 28.64
N GLY A 277 -22.68 5.59 29.63
CA GLY A 277 -24.14 5.70 29.64
C GLY A 277 -24.80 4.52 30.36
N ASP A 278 -26.12 4.34 30.16
CA ASP A 278 -27.09 3.63 31.03
C ASP A 278 -27.77 4.52 32.11
N GLY A 279 -27.45 5.82 32.15
CA GLY A 279 -28.06 6.81 33.06
C GLY A 279 -28.55 8.06 32.33
N VAL A 280 -29.45 8.83 32.95
CA VAL A 280 -30.10 10.01 32.35
C VAL A 280 -29.29 11.32 32.45
N ASN A 281 -28.23 11.36 33.26
CA ASN A 281 -27.55 12.62 33.66
C ASN A 281 -26.02 12.57 33.54
N LEU A 282 -25.48 11.93 32.51
CA LEU A 282 -24.05 12.06 32.18
C LEU A 282 -23.83 13.35 31.38
N GLN A 283 -23.05 14.28 31.92
CA GLN A 283 -22.73 15.57 31.30
C GLN A 283 -21.23 15.76 31.22
N PHE A 284 -20.77 16.16 30.03
CA PHE A 284 -19.44 16.69 29.81
C PHE A 284 -19.64 18.13 29.38
N ASN A 285 -19.30 19.07 30.27
CA ASN A 285 -19.58 20.49 30.03
C ASN A 285 -18.68 21.11 28.96
N ASP A 286 -17.63 20.38 28.56
CA ASP A 286 -16.74 20.65 27.44
C ASP A 286 -16.46 19.35 26.65
N ILE A 287 -15.69 19.44 25.55
CA ILE A 287 -15.18 18.24 24.86
C ILE A 287 -14.33 17.46 25.86
N THR A 288 -14.70 16.20 26.10
CA THR A 288 -13.89 15.29 26.89
C THR A 288 -13.06 14.40 25.98
N ILE A 289 -11.77 14.36 26.26
CA ILE A 289 -10.79 13.59 25.50
C ILE A 289 -10.67 12.24 26.18
N LEU A 290 -11.14 11.21 25.49
CA LEU A 290 -10.91 9.82 25.88
C LEU A 290 -9.68 9.32 25.11
N LYS A 291 -8.56 9.19 25.81
CA LYS A 291 -7.35 8.55 25.27
C LYS A 291 -7.38 7.08 25.61
N SER A 292 -7.68 6.22 24.64
CA SER A 292 -7.77 4.78 24.85
C SER A 292 -6.68 4.04 24.11
N LYS A 293 -6.00 3.13 24.80
CA LYS A 293 -5.09 2.17 24.21
C LYS A 293 -5.65 0.77 24.46
N GLY A 294 -6.08 0.09 23.39
CA GLY A 294 -6.81 -1.18 23.51
C GLY A 294 -8.16 -1.07 24.24
N GLY A 295 -8.73 -2.23 24.58
CA GLY A 295 -10.04 -2.35 25.21
C GLY A 295 -11.23 -2.12 24.27
N ILE A 296 -12.44 -2.15 24.82
CA ILE A 296 -13.70 -1.91 24.10
C ILE A 296 -14.41 -0.69 24.69
N LEU A 297 -14.77 0.27 23.86
CA LEU A 297 -15.63 1.39 24.21
C LEU A 297 -17.06 1.11 23.75
N THR A 298 -18.00 1.07 24.69
CA THR A 298 -19.44 0.95 24.41
C THR A 298 -20.18 2.18 24.91
N THR A 299 -21.05 2.77 24.09
CA THR A 299 -21.96 3.86 24.50
C THR A 299 -23.42 3.44 24.38
N THR A 300 -24.21 3.62 25.45
CA THR A 300 -25.64 3.29 25.50
C THR A 300 -26.43 4.41 26.19
N ASN A 301 -27.59 4.81 25.65
CA ASN A 301 -28.45 5.85 26.26
C ASN A 301 -27.75 7.17 26.64
N ALA A 302 -26.72 7.57 25.88
CA ALA A 302 -25.91 8.77 26.13
C ALA A 302 -26.28 9.92 25.18
N ASP A 303 -27.38 10.61 25.48
CA ASP A 303 -27.88 11.69 24.63
C ASP A 303 -27.00 12.96 24.77
N LYS A 304 -26.69 13.61 23.64
CA LYS A 304 -25.93 14.89 23.58
C LYS A 304 -24.49 14.83 24.05
N LEU A 305 -23.95 13.62 24.21
CA LEU A 305 -22.58 13.40 24.59
C LEU A 305 -21.61 13.74 23.44
N LYS A 306 -20.53 14.48 23.69
CA LYS A 306 -19.42 14.73 22.74
C LYS A 306 -18.13 14.07 23.25
N ILE A 307 -17.67 13.02 22.58
CA ILE A 307 -16.41 12.33 22.91
C ILE A 307 -15.41 12.56 21.79
N LEU A 308 -14.21 13.02 22.13
CA LEU A 308 -13.04 12.96 21.24
C LEU A 308 -12.20 11.74 21.63
N ILE A 309 -12.02 10.81 20.69
CA ILE A 309 -11.23 9.59 20.86
C ILE A 309 -9.90 9.75 20.13
N ASN A 310 -8.81 9.44 20.84
CA ASN A 310 -7.47 9.34 20.26
C ASN A 310 -6.76 8.13 20.86
N GLY A 311 -6.15 7.31 20.01
CA GLY A 311 -5.31 6.20 20.48
C GLY A 311 -5.25 5.00 19.54
N ASP A 312 -4.58 3.96 20.02
CA ASP A 312 -4.24 2.76 19.27
C ASP A 312 -5.15 1.59 19.69
N PHE A 313 -5.86 1.03 18.72
CA PHE A 313 -6.84 -0.02 18.91
C PHE A 313 -6.34 -1.32 18.29
N LEU A 314 -6.07 -2.30 19.16
CA LEU A 314 -5.50 -3.59 18.77
C LEU A 314 -6.53 -4.73 18.64
N GLN A 315 -7.79 -4.47 18.99
CA GLN A 315 -8.87 -5.47 19.06
C GLN A 315 -10.03 -5.10 18.14
N THR A 316 -10.74 -6.10 17.60
CA THR A 316 -12.05 -5.87 16.97
C THR A 316 -13.11 -5.47 18.01
N GLU A 317 -14.22 -4.87 17.58
CA GLU A 317 -15.27 -4.29 18.43
C GLU A 317 -14.76 -3.20 19.39
N SER A 318 -13.69 -2.51 18.99
CA SER A 318 -13.09 -1.43 19.79
C SER A 318 -14.08 -0.31 20.12
N ILE A 319 -15.04 0.00 19.24
CA ILE A 319 -16.03 1.06 19.45
C ILE A 319 -17.42 0.59 19.04
N ASN A 320 -18.34 0.53 19.99
CA ASN A 320 -19.75 0.24 19.80
C ASN A 320 -20.62 1.42 20.26
N GLN A 321 -21.32 2.06 19.33
CA GLN A 321 -22.22 3.17 19.63
C GLN A 321 -23.67 2.78 19.39
N TYR A 322 -24.42 2.67 20.48
CA TYR A 322 -25.86 2.40 20.51
C TYR A 322 -26.68 3.60 21.03
N SER A 323 -26.12 4.81 20.96
CA SER A 323 -26.69 6.03 21.55
C SER A 323 -26.64 7.23 20.60
N ASP A 324 -27.39 8.28 20.91
CA ASP A 324 -27.42 9.56 20.17
C ASP A 324 -26.17 10.44 20.38
N ALA A 325 -25.09 9.88 20.90
CA ALA A 325 -23.82 10.58 21.11
C ALA A 325 -23.21 11.11 19.79
N GLN A 326 -22.37 12.12 19.91
CA GLN A 326 -21.45 12.60 18.87
C GLN A 326 -20.05 12.10 19.22
N ILE A 327 -19.58 11.09 18.49
CA ILE A 327 -18.23 10.54 18.63
C ILE A 327 -17.35 11.12 17.53
N ARG A 328 -16.24 11.73 17.89
CA ARG A 328 -15.18 12.14 16.96
C ARG A 328 -13.93 11.33 17.26
N ILE A 329 -13.37 10.67 16.26
CA ILE A 329 -12.16 9.85 16.32
C ILE A 329 -11.09 10.57 15.53
N GLU A 330 -9.95 10.88 16.15
CA GLU A 330 -8.85 11.58 15.48
C GLU A 330 -7.51 10.94 15.75
N THR A 331 -6.67 10.88 14.72
CA THR A 331 -5.27 10.44 14.85
C THR A 331 -5.14 9.05 15.48
N SER A 332 -6.15 8.19 15.27
CA SER A 332 -6.20 6.85 15.82
C SER A 332 -5.64 5.82 14.84
N THR A 333 -5.06 4.75 15.37
CA THR A 333 -4.67 3.59 14.59
C THR A 333 -5.51 2.38 14.96
N PHE A 334 -5.98 1.63 13.96
CA PHE A 334 -6.77 0.42 14.12
C PHE A 334 -6.04 -0.73 13.43
N ASN A 335 -5.34 -1.54 14.21
CA ASN A 335 -4.46 -2.59 13.69
C ASN A 335 -4.72 -3.89 14.44
N THR A 336 -5.05 -4.96 13.74
CA THR A 336 -4.92 -6.28 14.35
C THR A 336 -3.45 -6.69 14.32
N LEU A 337 -2.92 -7.27 15.40
CA LEU A 337 -1.53 -7.75 15.51
C LEU A 337 -1.21 -9.00 14.64
N SER A 338 -1.71 -9.05 13.41
CA SER A 338 -1.89 -10.24 12.55
C SER A 338 -3.04 -11.14 13.01
N GLY A 339 -4.02 -11.38 12.14
CA GLY A 339 -5.16 -12.25 12.43
C GLY A 339 -6.42 -11.92 11.64
N THR A 340 -7.48 -12.67 11.96
CA THR A 340 -8.80 -12.51 11.36
C THR A 340 -9.68 -11.60 12.23
N ALA A 341 -10.10 -10.47 11.69
CA ALA A 341 -11.13 -9.62 12.27
C ALA A 341 -12.52 -10.23 12.06
N LYS A 342 -13.08 -10.82 13.12
CA LYS A 342 -14.40 -11.47 13.07
C LYS A 342 -15.58 -10.51 13.21
N GLN A 343 -15.30 -9.29 13.64
CA GLN A 343 -16.27 -8.26 13.98
C GLN A 343 -15.73 -6.88 13.55
N PRO A 344 -16.58 -5.86 13.36
CA PRO A 344 -16.14 -4.52 13.01
C PRO A 344 -15.28 -3.91 14.11
N PHE A 345 -14.33 -3.04 13.75
CA PHE A 345 -13.66 -2.16 14.73
C PHE A 345 -14.62 -1.10 15.27
N ILE A 346 -15.48 -0.58 14.40
CA ILE A 346 -16.45 0.45 14.73
C ILE A 346 -17.83 -0.03 14.30
N ARG A 347 -18.74 -0.18 15.26
CA ARG A 347 -20.16 -0.34 15.00
C ARG A 347 -20.90 0.88 15.52
N ASN A 348 -21.53 1.63 14.63
CA ASN A 348 -22.37 2.75 15.00
C ASN A 348 -23.80 2.48 14.51
N THR A 349 -24.74 2.38 15.46
CA THR A 349 -26.14 2.14 15.13
C THR A 349 -27.00 3.39 15.27
N ASN A 350 -26.51 4.39 16.01
CA ASN A 350 -27.23 5.63 16.30
C ASN A 350 -26.28 6.83 16.49
N GLY A 351 -26.81 8.05 16.46
CA GLY A 351 -26.07 9.29 16.76
C GLY A 351 -25.27 9.86 15.59
N GLN A 352 -24.08 10.40 15.88
CA GLN A 352 -23.16 10.98 14.91
C GLN A 352 -21.75 10.43 15.12
N ILE A 353 -21.06 10.13 14.02
CA ILE A 353 -19.66 9.71 14.03
C ILE A 353 -18.83 10.52 13.03
N GLU A 354 -17.70 11.05 13.50
CA GLU A 354 -16.71 11.73 12.70
C GLU A 354 -15.35 11.04 12.87
N ILE A 355 -14.70 10.64 11.79
CA ILE A 355 -13.39 9.98 11.78
C ILE A 355 -12.47 10.86 10.94
N ALA A 356 -11.36 11.31 11.52
CA ALA A 356 -10.42 12.19 10.85
C ALA A 356 -8.97 11.76 11.07
N SER A 357 -8.16 11.74 10.01
CA SER A 357 -6.72 11.50 10.12
C SER A 357 -6.36 10.18 10.81
N SER A 358 -7.16 9.14 10.62
CA SER A 358 -6.98 7.83 11.26
C SER A 358 -6.48 6.79 10.26
N ALA A 359 -5.73 5.80 10.76
CA ALA A 359 -5.21 4.70 9.96
C ALA A 359 -5.88 3.38 10.35
N PHE A 360 -6.38 2.65 9.37
CA PHE A 360 -6.94 1.32 9.50
C PHE A 360 -6.06 0.35 8.71
N GLY A 361 -5.55 -0.68 9.38
CA GLY A 361 -4.72 -1.70 8.77
C GLY A 361 -3.25 -1.27 8.67
N ASN A 362 -2.43 -2.20 8.19
CA ASN A 362 -0.98 -2.05 8.16
C ASN A 362 -0.46 -2.31 6.74
N GLU A 363 0.52 -1.53 6.28
CA GLU A 363 1.21 -1.75 5.00
C GLU A 363 2.03 -3.05 4.98
N ASP A 364 2.43 -3.58 6.12
CA ASP A 364 3.29 -4.76 6.25
C ASP A 364 2.49 -6.09 6.23
N TYR A 365 1.28 -6.10 6.78
CA TYR A 365 0.50 -7.32 7.00
C TYR A 365 -0.91 -7.24 6.45
N ILE A 366 -1.40 -8.36 5.92
CA ILE A 366 -2.80 -8.52 5.51
C ILE A 366 -3.64 -8.74 6.78
N THR A 367 -4.71 -7.96 6.93
CA THR A 367 -5.76 -8.23 7.92
C THR A 367 -6.91 -8.97 7.26
N LEU A 368 -7.18 -10.20 7.70
CA LEU A 368 -8.27 -11.00 7.17
C LEU A 368 -9.60 -10.55 7.79
N LEU A 369 -10.65 -10.39 6.99
CA LEU A 369 -11.96 -9.88 7.41
C LEU A 369 -13.04 -10.97 7.28
N GLN A 370 -13.78 -11.20 8.37
CA GLN A 370 -15.10 -11.87 8.35
C GLN A 370 -16.25 -10.86 8.62
N SER A 371 -15.92 -9.57 8.69
CA SER A 371 -16.87 -8.48 8.88
C SER A 371 -16.28 -7.18 8.32
N PRO A 372 -17.09 -6.21 7.83
CA PRO A 372 -16.62 -4.87 7.53
C PRO A 372 -15.97 -4.23 8.76
N ILE A 373 -14.99 -3.36 8.55
CA ILE A 373 -14.26 -2.66 9.63
C ILE A 373 -15.15 -1.66 10.33
N ILE A 374 -15.97 -0.98 9.54
CA ILE A 374 -16.92 0.01 10.00
C ILE A 374 -18.29 -0.43 9.50
N ILE A 375 -19.20 -0.67 10.43
CA ILE A 375 -20.61 -0.93 10.17
C ILE A 375 -21.42 0.24 10.70
N LEU A 376 -22.17 0.88 9.82
CA LEU A 376 -23.05 2.00 10.14
C LEU A 376 -24.50 1.58 9.83
N GLU A 377 -25.37 1.64 10.84
CA GLU A 377 -26.76 1.17 10.77
C GLU A 377 -27.78 2.33 10.85
N GLN A 378 -29.06 1.96 10.73
CA GLN A 378 -30.16 2.79 10.22
C GLN A 378 -30.47 4.11 10.94
N SER A 379 -30.11 4.27 12.21
CA SER A 379 -30.48 5.47 13.00
C SER A 379 -29.41 6.55 13.03
N THR A 380 -28.28 6.34 12.36
CA THR A 380 -27.18 7.32 12.29
C THR A 380 -27.62 8.59 11.55
N SER A 381 -27.36 9.77 12.14
CA SER A 381 -27.77 11.07 11.58
C SER A 381 -26.65 11.81 10.84
N LYS A 382 -25.38 11.55 11.18
CA LYS A 382 -24.21 12.14 10.52
C LYS A 382 -23.02 11.21 10.57
N ILE A 383 -22.38 11.01 9.42
CA ILE A 383 -21.17 10.21 9.23
C ILE A 383 -20.19 11.06 8.46
N VAL A 384 -19.03 11.33 9.03
CA VAL A 384 -17.90 11.97 8.34
C VAL A 384 -16.67 11.09 8.47
N ILE A 385 -16.03 10.73 7.37
CA ILE A 385 -14.74 10.03 7.35
C ILE A 385 -13.83 10.84 6.44
N ALA A 386 -12.76 11.42 6.98
CA ALA A 386 -11.86 12.25 6.21
C ALA A 386 -10.38 12.02 6.53
N TYR A 387 -9.53 12.28 5.54
CA TYR A 387 -8.06 12.24 5.69
C TYR A 387 -7.55 10.90 6.27
N SER A 388 -8.30 9.82 6.12
CA SER A 388 -8.02 8.53 6.75
C SER A 388 -7.53 7.52 5.71
N THR A 389 -6.78 6.53 6.16
CA THR A 389 -6.18 5.50 5.29
C THR A 389 -6.71 4.12 5.69
N PHE A 390 -7.09 3.32 4.69
CA PHE A 390 -7.57 1.95 4.84
C PHE A 390 -6.71 1.05 3.95
N THR A 391 -5.88 0.20 4.56
CA THR A 391 -4.82 -0.50 3.84
C THR A 391 -4.78 -2.01 4.13
N ARG A 392 -4.69 -2.82 3.06
CA ARG A 392 -4.43 -4.28 3.09
C ARG A 392 -5.44 -5.11 3.89
N PHE A 393 -6.73 -4.84 3.68
CA PHE A 393 -7.79 -5.71 4.17
C PHE A 393 -8.21 -6.74 3.14
N GLU A 394 -8.26 -8.01 3.51
CA GLU A 394 -8.69 -9.08 2.60
C GLU A 394 -9.80 -9.91 3.23
N LYS A 395 -10.78 -10.34 2.45
CA LYS A 395 -11.75 -11.33 2.92
C LYS A 395 -11.04 -12.61 3.38
N ASP A 396 -11.41 -13.10 4.56
CA ASP A 396 -11.07 -14.45 5.00
C ASP A 396 -11.78 -15.49 4.12
N THR A 397 -11.04 -16.18 3.27
CA THR A 397 -11.59 -17.19 2.35
C THR A 397 -12.12 -18.45 3.06
N SER A 398 -11.76 -18.66 4.33
CA SER A 398 -12.34 -19.74 5.14
C SER A 398 -13.76 -19.42 5.63
N TRP A 399 -14.18 -18.16 5.54
CA TRP A 399 -15.52 -17.71 5.92
C TRP A 399 -16.47 -17.66 4.72
N ASN A 400 -17.54 -18.45 4.79
CA ASN A 400 -18.55 -18.56 3.73
C ASN A 400 -19.50 -17.35 3.64
N GLY A 401 -19.37 -16.37 4.53
CA GLY A 401 -20.17 -15.15 4.48
C GLY A 401 -19.77 -14.24 3.31
N ILE A 402 -20.61 -13.23 3.06
CA ILE A 402 -20.36 -12.21 2.05
C ILE A 402 -19.76 -10.99 2.74
N LEU A 403 -18.52 -10.64 2.39
CA LEU A 403 -17.91 -9.37 2.77
C LEU A 403 -18.22 -8.35 1.68
N TYR A 404 -19.13 -7.43 1.96
CA TYR A 404 -19.57 -6.46 0.95
C TYR A 404 -18.51 -5.39 0.66
N GLY A 405 -17.70 -5.00 1.65
CA GLY A 405 -16.57 -4.09 1.50
C GLY A 405 -15.91 -3.81 2.86
N VAL A 406 -14.80 -3.08 2.86
CA VAL A 406 -14.10 -2.65 4.07
C VAL A 406 -14.97 -1.71 4.92
N LEU A 407 -15.68 -0.80 4.26
CA LEU A 407 -16.69 0.08 4.85
C LEU A 407 -18.07 -0.37 4.35
N SER A 408 -18.98 -0.69 5.27
CA SER A 408 -20.36 -1.07 4.94
C SER A 408 -21.34 -0.12 5.63
N ILE A 409 -22.15 0.55 4.82
CA ILE A 409 -23.09 1.58 5.27
C ILE A 409 -24.49 1.18 4.82
N THR A 410 -25.31 0.74 5.76
CA THR A 410 -26.71 0.37 5.51
C THR A 410 -27.61 1.44 6.10
N LEU A 411 -28.14 2.30 5.24
CA LEU A 411 -28.95 3.42 5.69
C LEU A 411 -30.42 3.03 5.79
N GLY A 412 -31.05 3.44 6.89
CA GLY A 412 -32.48 3.26 7.10
C GLY A 412 -33.31 4.24 6.27
N THR A 413 -34.59 4.32 6.58
CA THR A 413 -35.53 5.22 5.91
C THR A 413 -35.29 6.71 6.18
N ASN A 414 -34.24 7.06 6.92
CA ASN A 414 -33.99 8.38 7.49
C ASN A 414 -33.53 9.39 6.42
N THR A 415 -34.34 10.42 6.17
CA THR A 415 -34.11 11.43 5.10
C THR A 415 -33.14 12.54 5.51
N GLY A 416 -32.70 12.58 6.78
CA GLY A 416 -31.84 13.62 7.33
C GLY A 416 -30.35 13.29 7.41
N LEU A 417 -29.90 12.15 6.86
CA LEU A 417 -28.50 11.74 6.96
C LEU A 417 -27.56 12.66 6.19
N VAL A 418 -26.46 13.04 6.85
CA VAL A 418 -25.26 13.60 6.22
C VAL A 418 -24.17 12.53 6.17
N LEU A 419 -23.77 12.09 4.97
CA LEU A 419 -22.68 11.13 4.75
C LEU A 419 -21.55 11.79 3.97
N SER A 420 -20.36 11.94 4.55
CA SER A 420 -19.20 12.53 3.87
C SER A 420 -17.98 11.64 4.03
N ILE A 421 -17.55 11.00 2.96
CA ILE A 421 -16.31 10.21 2.89
C ILE A 421 -15.38 10.95 1.94
N THR A 422 -14.41 11.73 2.45
CA THR A 422 -13.63 12.65 1.61
C THR A 422 -12.16 12.68 1.95
N ASN A 423 -11.28 12.82 0.96
CA ASN A 423 -9.82 12.89 1.18
C ASN A 423 -9.24 11.63 1.84
N ASN A 424 -9.84 10.46 1.66
CA ASN A 424 -9.33 9.20 2.20
C ASN A 424 -8.49 8.44 1.17
N GLN A 425 -7.68 7.51 1.66
CA GLN A 425 -6.90 6.57 0.86
C GLN A 425 -7.39 5.15 1.12
N PHE A 426 -7.74 4.42 0.07
CA PHE A 426 -8.12 3.00 0.14
C PHE A 426 -7.15 2.19 -0.72
N ILE A 427 -6.28 1.41 -0.07
CA ILE A 427 -5.12 0.78 -0.68
C ILE A 427 -5.17 -0.74 -0.48
N ASP A 428 -5.12 -1.52 -1.56
CA ASP A 428 -5.08 -3.00 -1.53
C ASP A 428 -6.17 -3.67 -0.71
N ASN A 429 -7.39 -3.15 -0.78
CA ASN A 429 -8.50 -3.78 -0.09
C ASN A 429 -9.22 -4.78 -1.01
N PHE A 430 -9.58 -5.94 -0.46
CA PHE A 430 -10.20 -7.05 -1.17
C PHE A 430 -11.41 -7.59 -0.41
N ALA A 431 -12.56 -7.60 -1.08
CA ALA A 431 -13.81 -8.14 -0.56
C ALA A 431 -14.60 -8.90 -1.64
N ASP A 432 -15.79 -9.41 -1.31
CA ASP A 432 -16.59 -10.12 -2.31
C ASP A 432 -17.19 -9.19 -3.35
N LYS A 433 -17.82 -8.10 -2.91
CA LYS A 433 -18.42 -7.12 -3.81
C LYS A 433 -17.42 -6.02 -4.16
N THR A 434 -16.99 -5.21 -3.21
CA THR A 434 -16.11 -4.09 -3.55
C THR A 434 -14.97 -3.97 -2.56
N GLY A 435 -13.78 -3.63 -3.04
CA GLY A 435 -12.60 -3.60 -2.18
C GLY A 435 -12.76 -2.56 -1.07
N SER A 436 -13.39 -1.41 -1.31
CA SER A 436 -13.40 -0.30 -0.34
C SER A 436 -14.75 -0.05 0.31
N VAL A 437 -15.70 0.56 -0.42
CA VAL A 437 -16.90 1.13 0.19
C VAL A 437 -18.16 0.52 -0.42
N GLN A 438 -19.00 -0.06 0.42
CA GLN A 438 -20.36 -0.46 0.04
C GLN A 438 -21.38 0.38 0.82
N THR A 439 -22.33 0.99 0.10
CA THR A 439 -23.36 1.82 0.73
C THR A 439 -24.72 1.62 0.07
N GLU A 440 -25.78 1.70 0.87
CA GLU A 440 -27.17 1.79 0.41
C GLU A 440 -27.68 3.22 0.65
N LEU A 441 -28.13 3.92 -0.41
CA LEU A 441 -28.45 5.35 -0.39
C LEU A 441 -29.86 5.64 -0.97
N LYS A 442 -30.53 6.65 -0.41
CA LYS A 442 -31.73 7.28 -1.00
C LYS A 442 -31.36 8.40 -1.96
N TYR A 443 -32.18 8.65 -2.98
CA TYR A 443 -31.88 9.69 -3.97
C TYR A 443 -31.79 11.10 -3.38
N ASN A 444 -32.42 11.38 -2.24
CA ASN A 444 -32.32 12.68 -1.57
C ASN A 444 -31.27 12.74 -0.45
N ALA A 445 -30.49 11.67 -0.22
CA ALA A 445 -29.45 11.67 0.80
C ALA A 445 -28.38 12.75 0.51
N ASN A 446 -27.95 13.45 1.55
CA ASN A 446 -26.84 14.39 1.50
C ASN A 446 -25.54 13.62 1.65
N CYS A 447 -25.04 13.11 0.52
CA CYS A 447 -23.83 12.30 0.47
C CYS A 447 -22.71 12.99 -0.32
N ASN A 448 -21.46 12.72 0.05
CA ASN A 448 -20.27 13.18 -0.64
C ASN A 448 -19.15 12.13 -0.55
N PHE A 449 -18.57 11.76 -1.68
CA PHE A 449 -17.47 10.80 -1.83
C PHE A 449 -16.25 11.41 -2.53
N SER A 450 -16.08 12.73 -2.45
CA SER A 450 -15.11 13.51 -3.23
C SER A 450 -13.67 13.34 -2.75
N SER A 451 -12.71 13.51 -3.67
CA SER A 451 -11.27 13.58 -3.39
C SER A 451 -10.68 12.35 -2.69
N ASN A 452 -11.29 11.17 -2.84
CA ASN A 452 -10.70 9.93 -2.34
C ASN A 452 -9.72 9.34 -3.36
N THR A 453 -8.66 8.70 -2.87
CA THR A 453 -7.71 7.95 -3.69
C THR A 453 -7.95 6.46 -3.48
N PHE A 454 -8.29 5.75 -4.54
CA PHE A 454 -8.42 4.31 -4.55
C PHE A 454 -7.27 3.69 -5.33
N PHE A 455 -6.62 2.66 -4.78
CA PHE A 455 -5.45 2.05 -5.41
C PHE A 455 -5.32 0.57 -5.08
N GLY A 456 -5.16 -0.29 -6.09
CA GLY A 456 -4.92 -1.72 -5.88
C GLY A 456 -6.08 -2.52 -5.25
N ASN A 457 -7.24 -1.89 -5.05
CA ASN A 457 -8.41 -2.59 -4.51
C ASN A 457 -8.93 -3.62 -5.52
N THR A 458 -9.50 -4.72 -5.03
CA THR A 458 -10.01 -5.82 -5.86
C THR A 458 -11.28 -6.43 -5.28
N ASN A 459 -11.99 -7.23 -6.08
CA ASN A 459 -13.15 -7.98 -5.63
C ASN A 459 -13.17 -9.41 -6.20
N ASN A 460 -13.95 -10.31 -5.59
CA ASN A 460 -14.10 -11.69 -6.07
C ASN A 460 -15.21 -11.83 -7.13
N GLN A 461 -16.21 -10.96 -7.14
CA GLN A 461 -17.36 -11.09 -8.03
C GLN A 461 -17.16 -10.25 -9.30
N ILE A 462 -16.96 -10.95 -10.43
CA ILE A 462 -16.72 -10.35 -11.75
C ILE A 462 -17.96 -9.61 -12.28
N ASP A 463 -19.17 -10.00 -11.83
CA ASP A 463 -20.39 -9.69 -12.58
C ASP A 463 -21.36 -8.75 -11.85
N GLN A 464 -21.11 -8.38 -10.58
CA GLN A 464 -22.09 -7.65 -9.77
C GLN A 464 -21.56 -6.52 -8.89
N SER A 465 -20.34 -6.03 -9.14
CA SER A 465 -19.75 -5.06 -8.22
C SER A 465 -18.60 -4.24 -8.79
N GLY A 466 -18.43 -3.05 -8.22
CA GLY A 466 -17.37 -2.12 -8.59
C GLY A 466 -16.09 -2.45 -7.84
N THR A 467 -14.95 -2.17 -8.45
CA THR A 467 -13.64 -2.49 -7.86
C THR A 467 -13.42 -1.74 -6.55
N ASP A 468 -13.80 -0.46 -6.49
CA ASP A 468 -13.54 0.42 -5.35
C ASP A 468 -14.78 0.74 -4.53
N THR A 469 -15.90 1.04 -5.20
CA THR A 469 -17.14 1.39 -4.50
C THR A 469 -18.36 0.74 -5.16
N PHE A 470 -19.31 0.31 -4.33
CA PHE A 470 -20.63 -0.16 -4.74
C PHE A 470 -21.74 0.64 -4.05
N ILE A 471 -22.59 1.29 -4.84
CA ILE A 471 -23.74 2.07 -4.34
C ILE A 471 -25.05 1.38 -4.75
N LEU A 472 -25.85 1.00 -3.76
CA LEU A 472 -27.23 0.57 -3.99
C LEU A 472 -28.17 1.76 -3.74
N TRP A 473 -28.80 2.28 -4.79
CA TRP A 473 -29.86 3.28 -4.67
C TRP A 473 -31.20 2.59 -4.42
N THR A 474 -31.88 2.98 -3.34
CA THR A 474 -33.19 2.40 -2.95
C THR A 474 -34.39 3.04 -3.65
N ASP A 475 -34.17 4.19 -4.30
CA ASP A 475 -35.18 4.91 -5.05
C ASP A 475 -34.81 4.84 -6.54
N ASN A 476 -35.81 4.76 -7.42
CA ASN A 476 -35.60 4.86 -8.87
C ASN A 476 -35.99 6.25 -9.34
N GLU A 477 -34.99 7.10 -9.54
CA GLU A 477 -35.16 8.49 -9.94
C GLU A 477 -34.31 8.76 -11.18
N ASP A 478 -34.80 9.62 -12.06
CA ASP A 478 -34.05 10.03 -13.22
C ASP A 478 -32.76 10.77 -12.82
N GLY A 479 -31.67 10.49 -13.53
CA GLY A 479 -30.38 11.16 -13.31
C GLY A 479 -29.50 10.58 -12.20
N ILE A 480 -29.82 9.39 -11.64
CA ILE A 480 -28.95 8.68 -10.69
C ILE A 480 -27.50 8.56 -11.19
N TYR A 481 -27.30 8.32 -12.49
CA TYR A 481 -25.95 8.27 -13.08
C TYR A 481 -25.17 9.58 -12.85
N ASN A 482 -25.77 10.73 -13.18
CA ASN A 482 -25.14 12.04 -13.01
C ASN A 482 -24.93 12.38 -11.54
N LYS A 483 -25.91 12.06 -10.69
CA LYS A 483 -25.78 12.24 -9.24
C LYS A 483 -24.60 11.42 -8.73
N THR A 484 -24.57 10.11 -9.00
CA THR A 484 -23.49 9.22 -8.58
C THR A 484 -22.13 9.73 -9.06
N LYS A 485 -22.02 10.13 -10.33
CA LYS A 485 -20.78 10.71 -10.87
C LYS A 485 -20.33 11.97 -10.11
N SER A 486 -21.26 12.85 -9.75
CA SER A 486 -20.95 14.08 -9.00
C SER A 486 -20.46 13.81 -7.57
N LEU A 487 -20.88 12.70 -6.95
CA LEU A 487 -20.45 12.33 -5.60
C LEU A 487 -18.94 12.08 -5.51
N PHE A 488 -18.30 11.62 -6.59
CA PHE A 488 -16.88 11.29 -6.63
C PHE A 488 -16.02 12.38 -7.28
N TYR A 489 -16.47 13.64 -7.26
CA TYR A 489 -15.70 14.74 -7.83
C TYR A 489 -14.29 14.82 -7.18
N GLY A 490 -13.25 14.87 -8.01
CA GLY A 490 -11.85 14.89 -7.57
C GLY A 490 -11.30 13.56 -7.05
N SER A 491 -12.11 12.50 -6.95
CA SER A 491 -11.63 11.16 -6.58
C SER A 491 -10.92 10.48 -7.75
N THR A 492 -9.92 9.66 -7.43
CA THR A 492 -9.09 8.98 -8.45
C THR A 492 -9.05 7.48 -8.23
N SER A 493 -9.09 6.72 -9.32
CA SER A 493 -8.84 5.28 -9.31
C SER A 493 -8.15 4.86 -10.61
N PRO A 494 -7.13 3.99 -10.57
CA PRO A 494 -6.58 3.36 -11.76
C PRO A 494 -7.53 2.33 -12.39
N SER A 495 -8.45 1.77 -11.60
CA SER A 495 -9.31 0.65 -11.98
C SER A 495 -10.46 1.09 -12.88
N LEU A 496 -10.76 0.30 -13.91
CA LEU A 496 -12.03 0.34 -14.62
C LEU A 496 -13.16 -0.14 -13.71
N ASN A 497 -14.38 0.27 -14.00
CA ASN A 497 -15.56 -0.04 -13.20
C ASN A 497 -15.33 0.34 -11.72
N SER A 498 -14.59 1.43 -11.47
CA SER A 498 -14.15 1.85 -10.13
C SER A 498 -15.36 1.96 -9.20
N VAL A 499 -16.41 2.63 -9.67
CA VAL A 499 -17.68 2.75 -8.99
C VAL A 499 -18.72 1.98 -9.78
N ALA A 500 -19.33 0.98 -9.16
CA ALA A 500 -20.57 0.39 -9.64
C ALA A 500 -21.74 0.90 -8.82
N PHE A 501 -22.88 1.07 -9.48
CA PHE A 501 -24.11 1.39 -8.78
C PHE A 501 -25.31 0.70 -9.41
N GLN A 502 -26.33 0.50 -8.59
CA GLN A 502 -27.60 -0.11 -9.00
C GLN A 502 -28.75 0.71 -8.44
N ALA A 503 -29.75 1.01 -9.26
CA ALA A 503 -31.02 1.59 -8.80
C ALA A 503 -32.09 0.49 -8.84
N ASN A 504 -32.61 0.08 -7.68
CA ASN A 504 -33.64 -0.97 -7.57
C ASN A 504 -33.27 -2.27 -8.34
N SER A 505 -34.24 -2.88 -9.04
CA SER A 505 -34.08 -4.12 -9.83
C SER A 505 -33.45 -3.90 -11.21
N GLU A 506 -32.85 -2.74 -11.46
CA GLU A 506 -32.21 -2.44 -12.75
C GLU A 506 -30.84 -3.09 -12.88
N SER A 507 -30.33 -3.12 -14.12
CA SER A 507 -28.96 -3.55 -14.41
C SER A 507 -27.93 -2.65 -13.74
N ILE A 508 -26.84 -3.23 -13.27
CA ILE A 508 -25.72 -2.49 -12.69
C ILE A 508 -25.08 -1.58 -13.74
N GLN A 509 -24.78 -0.35 -13.33
CA GLN A 509 -24.09 0.65 -14.14
C GLN A 509 -22.72 0.97 -13.53
N TYR A 510 -21.80 1.46 -14.36
CA TYR A 510 -20.41 1.69 -13.98
C TYR A 510 -19.96 3.12 -14.28
N ILE A 511 -19.09 3.65 -13.40
CA ILE A 511 -18.40 4.92 -13.56
C ILE A 511 -16.91 4.67 -13.34
N ASP A 512 -16.12 4.98 -14.36
CA ASP A 512 -14.66 5.04 -14.26
C ASP A 512 -14.24 6.38 -13.66
N LEU A 513 -13.48 6.33 -12.56
CA LEU A 513 -12.87 7.54 -11.99
C LEU A 513 -11.64 7.95 -12.81
N THR A 514 -11.16 9.18 -12.59
CA THR A 514 -9.94 9.65 -13.25
C THR A 514 -8.74 8.91 -12.65
N GLY A 515 -7.97 8.20 -13.47
CA GLY A 515 -6.76 7.51 -13.01
C GLY A 515 -5.49 8.35 -13.17
N PRO A 516 -4.38 7.95 -12.54
CA PRO A 516 -3.07 8.48 -12.87
C PRO A 516 -2.75 8.20 -14.35
N GLN A 517 -1.91 9.02 -14.98
CA GLN A 517 -1.49 8.79 -16.38
C GLN A 517 -0.70 7.49 -16.57
N ARG A 518 -0.05 7.02 -15.50
CA ARG A 518 0.77 5.80 -15.46
C ARG A 518 0.77 5.25 -14.04
N ILE A 519 0.81 3.93 -13.94
CA ILE A 519 0.92 3.21 -12.66
C ILE A 519 2.33 2.65 -12.54
N TYR A 520 2.89 2.72 -11.32
CA TYR A 520 4.16 2.10 -10.98
C TYR A 520 3.92 0.95 -10.01
N ALA A 521 4.59 -0.17 -10.26
CA ALA A 521 4.64 -1.33 -9.36
C ALA A 521 6.09 -1.72 -9.12
N TYR A 522 6.37 -2.35 -7.98
CA TYR A 522 7.71 -2.69 -7.52
C TYR A 522 7.77 -4.16 -7.11
N ILE A 523 8.74 -4.88 -7.66
CA ILE A 523 8.94 -6.32 -7.42
C ILE A 523 10.29 -6.56 -6.73
N SER A 524 10.27 -7.28 -5.61
CA SER A 524 11.46 -7.73 -4.88
C SER A 524 11.28 -9.16 -4.40
N GLN A 525 12.19 -10.05 -4.79
CA GLN A 525 12.27 -11.44 -4.33
C GLN A 525 13.09 -11.61 -3.03
N GLN A 526 13.70 -10.54 -2.50
CA GLN A 526 14.51 -10.59 -1.29
C GLN A 526 13.73 -10.43 0.03
N LYS A 527 12.44 -10.08 0.00
CA LYS A 527 11.65 -9.90 1.22
C LYS A 527 10.97 -11.20 1.68
N ASP A 528 11.00 -11.44 2.99
CA ASP A 528 10.36 -12.59 3.66
C ASP A 528 8.82 -12.47 3.67
N GLU A 529 8.30 -11.24 3.64
CA GLU A 529 6.87 -10.95 3.66
C GLU A 529 6.45 -10.24 2.37
N ASP A 530 5.38 -10.73 1.75
CA ASP A 530 4.91 -10.21 0.48
C ASP A 530 4.19 -8.88 0.67
N GLY A 531 4.78 -7.79 0.17
CA GLY A 531 4.19 -6.45 0.21
C GLY A 531 3.06 -6.27 -0.80
N SER A 532 2.52 -5.05 -0.87
CA SER A 532 1.49 -4.70 -1.84
C SER A 532 1.99 -4.72 -3.29
N GLY A 533 3.25 -4.32 -3.47
CA GLY A 533 3.88 -4.09 -4.77
C GLY A 533 3.63 -2.69 -5.35
N TRP A 534 3.00 -1.80 -4.61
CA TRP A 534 2.65 -0.44 -5.05
C TRP A 534 3.54 0.64 -4.47
N ASN A 535 4.19 0.33 -3.36
CA ASN A 535 5.18 1.17 -2.70
C ASN A 535 6.55 0.50 -2.86
N ILE A 536 7.59 1.27 -3.18
CA ILE A 536 8.96 0.77 -3.28
C ILE A 536 9.47 0.19 -1.96
N ASP A 537 8.98 0.71 -0.83
CA ASP A 537 9.30 0.21 0.51
C ASP A 537 8.52 -1.07 0.84
N HIS A 538 7.42 -1.36 0.13
CA HIS A 538 6.59 -2.56 0.30
C HIS A 538 6.37 -3.30 -1.04
N PRO A 539 7.45 -3.75 -1.71
CA PRO A 539 7.37 -4.45 -2.99
C PRO A 539 6.71 -5.82 -2.83
N THR A 540 6.12 -6.34 -3.91
CA THR A 540 5.58 -7.71 -3.94
C THR A 540 6.64 -8.67 -4.50
N SER A 541 6.52 -9.95 -4.20
CA SER A 541 7.48 -10.98 -4.65
C SER A 541 7.27 -11.44 -6.09
N LEU A 542 6.08 -11.22 -6.67
CA LEU A 542 5.68 -11.78 -7.96
C LEU A 542 5.00 -10.75 -8.88
N ILE A 543 5.49 -10.64 -10.12
CA ILE A 543 4.85 -9.87 -11.20
C ILE A 543 3.42 -10.37 -11.45
N GLY A 544 3.21 -11.69 -11.40
CA GLY A 544 1.89 -12.29 -11.62
C GLY A 544 0.82 -11.78 -10.65
N ARG A 545 1.21 -11.42 -9.41
CA ARG A 545 0.28 -10.84 -8.42
C ARG A 545 -0.13 -9.43 -8.79
N ILE A 546 0.81 -8.62 -9.26
CA ILE A 546 0.49 -7.30 -9.82
C ILE A 546 -0.52 -7.51 -10.94
N LEU A 547 -0.19 -8.28 -11.98
CA LEU A 547 -1.07 -8.49 -13.14
C LEU A 547 -2.46 -9.03 -12.78
N PHE A 548 -2.58 -9.81 -11.70
CA PHE A 548 -3.87 -10.27 -11.18
C PHE A 548 -4.69 -9.13 -10.56
N LYS A 549 -4.06 -8.23 -9.79
CA LYS A 549 -4.76 -7.12 -9.11
C LYS A 549 -5.29 -6.06 -10.08
N ILE A 550 -4.62 -5.87 -11.21
CA ILE A 550 -4.93 -4.81 -12.20
C ILE A 550 -5.83 -5.26 -13.34
N ARG A 551 -6.49 -6.44 -13.23
CA ARG A 551 -7.32 -7.10 -14.27
C ARG A 551 -8.16 -6.19 -15.18
N ALA A 552 -8.61 -5.03 -14.70
CA ALA A 552 -9.26 -4.01 -15.51
C ALA A 552 -8.71 -2.60 -15.18
N VAL A 553 -7.65 -2.16 -15.85
CA VAL A 553 -7.01 -0.85 -15.59
C VAL A 553 -6.77 -0.11 -16.91
N LYS A 554 -7.05 1.20 -16.92
CA LYS A 554 -6.99 2.05 -18.13
C LYS A 554 -5.61 2.65 -18.45
N PRO A 555 -4.81 3.12 -17.46
CA PRO A 555 -3.50 3.71 -17.75
C PRO A 555 -2.38 2.65 -17.84
N PRO A 556 -1.34 2.91 -18.66
CA PRO A 556 -0.21 1.99 -18.82
C PRO A 556 0.52 1.78 -17.50
N ILE A 557 1.11 0.59 -17.37
CA ILE A 557 1.68 0.11 -16.11
C ILE A 557 3.16 -0.13 -16.28
N THR A 558 3.95 0.36 -15.33
CA THR A 558 5.40 0.17 -15.30
C THR A 558 5.77 -0.62 -14.07
N ILE A 559 6.25 -1.85 -14.27
CA ILE A 559 6.68 -2.78 -13.24
C ILE A 559 8.19 -2.68 -13.12
N GLN A 560 8.68 -2.20 -11.99
CA GLN A 560 10.10 -2.07 -11.67
C GLN A 560 10.60 -3.29 -10.93
N LEU A 561 11.57 -3.97 -11.52
CA LEU A 561 12.29 -5.08 -10.91
C LEU A 561 13.41 -4.49 -10.06
N ILE A 562 13.17 -4.36 -8.75
CA ILE A 562 14.08 -3.64 -7.88
C ILE A 562 15.19 -4.53 -7.32
N ASP A 563 15.22 -5.84 -7.53
CA ASP A 563 16.34 -6.66 -7.08
C ASP A 563 17.37 -6.90 -8.19
N SER A 564 18.53 -7.43 -7.78
CA SER A 564 19.54 -7.87 -8.74
C SER A 564 19.19 -9.18 -9.42
N ASN A 565 18.31 -10.01 -8.81
CA ASN A 565 17.96 -11.32 -9.32
C ASN A 565 16.46 -11.56 -9.16
N HIS A 566 15.83 -12.02 -10.25
CA HIS A 566 14.45 -12.47 -10.31
C HIS A 566 14.39 -13.86 -10.93
N ASN A 567 13.48 -14.75 -10.50
CA ASN A 567 13.42 -16.12 -11.00
C ASN A 567 12.02 -16.67 -11.32
N GLU A 568 11.01 -15.80 -11.30
CA GLU A 568 9.64 -16.19 -11.58
C GLU A 568 9.37 -16.42 -13.08
N GLY A 569 8.40 -17.28 -13.39
CA GLY A 569 7.83 -17.41 -14.73
C GLY A 569 6.59 -16.53 -14.86
N LEU A 570 6.46 -15.86 -16.00
CA LEU A 570 5.35 -14.97 -16.32
C LEU A 570 4.51 -15.55 -17.45
N VAL A 571 3.29 -15.95 -17.12
CA VAL A 571 2.27 -16.33 -18.12
C VAL A 571 1.27 -15.20 -18.22
N ILE A 572 1.25 -14.53 -19.36
CA ILE A 572 0.26 -13.51 -19.68
C ILE A 572 -0.81 -14.18 -20.53
N ASN A 573 -2.06 -14.08 -20.10
CA ASN A 573 -3.21 -14.67 -20.80
C ASN A 573 -4.36 -13.66 -20.95
N ASN A 574 -5.47 -14.12 -21.55
CA ASN A 574 -6.65 -13.30 -21.87
C ASN A 574 -7.39 -12.71 -20.65
N SER A 575 -6.99 -13.05 -19.41
CA SER A 575 -7.59 -12.48 -18.20
C SER A 575 -7.14 -11.04 -17.95
N ILE A 576 -6.25 -10.50 -18.79
CA ILE A 576 -5.53 -9.24 -18.58
C ILE A 576 -6.01 -8.27 -19.66
N SER A 577 -7.05 -7.47 -19.38
CA SER A 577 -7.52 -6.38 -20.27
C SER A 577 -6.86 -5.06 -19.86
N HIS A 578 -5.72 -4.74 -20.45
CA HIS A 578 -4.89 -3.60 -20.01
C HIS A 578 -4.50 -2.69 -21.17
N SER A 579 -4.15 -1.46 -20.85
CA SER A 579 -3.23 -0.64 -21.62
C SER A 579 -1.78 -1.07 -21.37
N ASP A 580 -0.91 -0.89 -22.36
CA ASP A 580 0.50 -1.28 -22.42
C ASP A 580 1.23 -1.53 -21.07
N ILE A 581 1.95 -2.66 -21.02
CA ILE A 581 2.74 -3.09 -19.86
C ILE A 581 4.22 -2.85 -20.15
N ASN A 582 4.89 -2.14 -19.25
CA ASN A 582 6.35 -1.95 -19.26
C ASN A 582 6.94 -2.73 -18.08
N ILE A 583 7.95 -3.56 -18.32
CA ILE A 583 8.74 -4.21 -17.27
C ILE A 583 10.17 -3.72 -17.38
N GLU A 584 10.66 -3.09 -16.32
CA GLU A 584 11.94 -2.39 -16.31
C GLU A 584 12.84 -2.92 -15.20
N GLY A 585 14.05 -3.37 -15.58
CA GLY A 585 15.13 -3.67 -14.65
C GLY A 585 15.94 -2.43 -14.26
N ARG A 586 16.84 -2.59 -13.29
CA ARG A 586 17.83 -1.56 -12.93
C ARG A 586 18.76 -1.29 -14.12
N VAL A 587 19.06 -0.01 -14.35
CA VAL A 587 19.95 0.46 -15.43
C VAL A 587 21.30 -0.29 -15.40
N ASN A 588 21.84 -0.56 -16.60
CA ASN A 588 23.11 -1.27 -16.84
C ASN A 588 23.07 -2.78 -16.55
N GLY A 589 21.95 -3.45 -16.81
CA GLY A 589 21.86 -4.92 -16.72
C GLY A 589 22.11 -5.47 -15.31
N LYS A 590 21.89 -4.65 -14.28
CA LYS A 590 22.08 -5.04 -12.87
C LYS A 590 20.96 -5.94 -12.35
N THR A 591 19.87 -6.05 -13.10
CA THR A 591 18.76 -6.94 -12.82
C THR A 591 18.82 -8.13 -13.76
N GLN A 592 19.12 -9.29 -13.21
CA GLN A 592 19.03 -10.57 -13.89
C GLN A 592 17.65 -11.18 -13.68
N TRP A 593 17.03 -11.68 -14.75
CA TRP A 593 15.80 -12.48 -14.67
C TRP A 593 16.09 -13.88 -15.23
N SER A 594 16.10 -14.86 -14.33
CA SER A 594 16.53 -16.21 -14.65
C SER A 594 15.62 -17.30 -14.12
N LYS A 595 15.13 -18.15 -15.00
CA LYS A 595 14.39 -19.36 -14.63
C LYS A 595 15.33 -20.56 -14.69
N GLY A 596 15.11 -21.54 -13.80
CA GLY A 596 15.98 -22.72 -13.64
C GLY A 596 16.00 -23.65 -14.87
N LYS A 597 16.34 -24.94 -14.67
CA LYS A 597 16.47 -25.95 -15.74
C LYS A 597 15.17 -26.32 -16.49
N GLU A 598 14.08 -25.59 -16.26
CA GLU A 598 12.79 -25.86 -16.88
C GLU A 598 12.84 -25.46 -18.37
N ILE A 599 12.11 -26.20 -19.21
CA ILE A 599 12.00 -25.96 -20.66
C ILE A 599 11.01 -24.81 -20.95
N ASP A 600 10.19 -24.46 -19.96
CA ASP A 600 9.17 -23.44 -20.10
C ASP A 600 9.77 -22.03 -20.22
N PRO A 601 9.26 -21.20 -21.15
CA PRO A 601 9.70 -19.81 -21.27
C PRO A 601 9.62 -19.05 -19.95
N ILE A 602 10.52 -18.08 -19.76
CA ILE A 602 10.37 -17.07 -18.70
C ILE A 602 9.08 -16.28 -18.92
N ILE A 603 8.80 -15.87 -20.16
CA ILE A 603 7.60 -15.10 -20.53
C ILE A 603 6.84 -15.81 -21.63
N THR A 604 5.57 -16.12 -21.38
CA THR A 604 4.63 -16.69 -22.36
C THR A 604 3.43 -15.77 -22.55
N ILE A 605 3.09 -15.46 -23.81
CA ILE A 605 2.04 -14.52 -24.20
C ILE A 605 1.03 -15.24 -25.11
N ASP A 606 -0.17 -15.48 -24.57
CA ASP A 606 -1.28 -16.12 -25.30
C ASP A 606 -1.80 -15.24 -26.45
N SER A 607 -2.21 -15.91 -27.53
CA SER A 607 -2.90 -15.39 -28.72
C SER A 607 -3.98 -14.33 -28.51
N ARG A 608 -4.66 -14.34 -27.36
CA ARG A 608 -5.84 -13.52 -27.06
C ARG A 608 -5.56 -12.15 -26.42
N ILE A 609 -4.29 -11.78 -26.26
CA ILE A 609 -3.90 -10.52 -25.61
C ILE A 609 -4.14 -9.30 -26.50
N THR A 610 -4.48 -8.17 -25.88
CA THR A 610 -4.86 -6.91 -26.55
C THR A 610 -3.95 -5.71 -26.26
N PHE A 611 -2.83 -5.90 -25.55
CA PHE A 611 -1.94 -4.81 -25.14
C PHE A 611 -0.50 -5.00 -25.64
N ASN A 612 0.29 -3.93 -25.67
CA ASN A 612 1.71 -3.99 -26.04
C ASN A 612 2.60 -4.23 -24.81
N LEU A 613 3.67 -4.99 -24.99
CA LEU A 613 4.65 -5.28 -23.94
C LEU A 613 5.99 -4.60 -24.24
N VAL A 614 6.54 -3.87 -23.28
CA VAL A 614 7.89 -3.30 -23.33
C VAL A 614 8.74 -3.92 -22.24
N LEU A 615 9.91 -4.46 -22.61
CA LEU A 615 10.91 -5.01 -21.72
C LEU A 615 12.18 -4.16 -21.83
N ARG A 616 12.69 -3.66 -20.70
CA ARG A 616 13.86 -2.76 -20.72
C ARG A 616 14.86 -3.04 -19.61
N ASN A 617 16.16 -2.94 -19.91
CA ASN A 617 17.25 -3.02 -18.91
C ASN A 617 17.29 -4.33 -18.11
N ILE A 618 16.96 -5.47 -18.73
CA ILE A 618 16.94 -6.78 -18.07
C ILE A 618 18.00 -7.69 -18.68
N ALA A 619 18.76 -8.38 -17.82
CA ALA A 619 19.63 -9.48 -18.22
C ALA A 619 18.89 -10.81 -18.08
N PHE A 620 18.37 -11.35 -19.18
CA PHE A 620 17.69 -12.64 -19.20
C PHE A 620 18.68 -13.80 -19.20
N ALA A 621 18.47 -14.77 -18.30
CA ALA A 621 19.34 -15.94 -18.20
C ALA A 621 18.54 -17.24 -18.02
N GLY A 622 18.57 -18.14 -19.00
CA GLY A 622 17.76 -19.37 -18.98
C GLY A 622 17.97 -20.19 -20.24
N SER A 623 17.13 -21.21 -20.48
CA SER A 623 17.13 -22.04 -21.70
C SER A 623 16.12 -21.55 -22.74
N ARG A 624 15.00 -20.96 -22.30
CA ARG A 624 13.97 -20.35 -23.14
C ARG A 624 13.41 -19.11 -22.46
N ILE A 625 13.41 -17.98 -23.14
CA ILE A 625 13.03 -16.71 -22.52
C ILE A 625 11.62 -16.33 -22.93
N PHE A 626 11.30 -16.43 -24.22
CA PHE A 626 10.15 -15.74 -24.76
C PHE A 626 9.36 -16.58 -25.76
N ARG A 627 8.04 -16.66 -25.58
CA ARG A 627 7.11 -17.21 -26.58
C ARG A 627 5.89 -16.31 -26.72
N GLN A 628 5.60 -15.87 -27.95
CA GLN A 628 4.43 -15.06 -28.26
C GLN A 628 3.56 -15.71 -29.34
N GLU A 629 2.25 -15.75 -29.08
CA GLU A 629 1.23 -16.20 -30.02
C GLU A 629 0.20 -15.11 -30.37
N SER A 630 0.30 -13.92 -29.76
CA SER A 630 -0.63 -12.80 -29.92
C SER A 630 -0.32 -11.90 -31.13
N ASN A 631 -1.32 -11.15 -31.57
CA ASN A 631 -1.17 -10.17 -32.66
C ASN A 631 -0.61 -8.80 -32.21
N GLN A 632 -0.15 -8.67 -30.96
CA GLN A 632 0.27 -7.39 -30.37
C GLN A 632 1.75 -7.08 -30.59
N SER A 633 2.16 -5.85 -30.28
CA SER A 633 3.54 -5.41 -30.40
C SER A 633 4.34 -5.68 -29.13
N ILE A 634 5.56 -6.16 -29.33
CA ILE A 634 6.51 -6.42 -28.27
C ILE A 634 7.80 -5.68 -28.57
N ARG A 635 8.29 -4.96 -27.57
CA ARG A 635 9.46 -4.11 -27.66
C ARG A 635 10.48 -4.50 -26.60
N ILE A 636 11.68 -4.84 -27.02
CA ILE A 636 12.80 -5.26 -26.17
C ILE A 636 13.92 -4.23 -26.35
N GLU A 637 14.33 -3.61 -25.27
CA GLU A 637 15.30 -2.50 -25.30
C GLU A 637 16.39 -2.67 -24.26
N GLN A 638 17.65 -2.51 -24.66
CA GLN A 638 18.77 -2.48 -23.72
C GLN A 638 18.81 -3.76 -22.83
N CYS A 639 18.42 -4.90 -23.41
CA CYS A 639 18.39 -6.18 -22.73
C CYS A 639 19.58 -7.04 -23.14
N THR A 640 20.00 -7.93 -22.25
CA THR A 640 21.09 -8.88 -22.47
C THR A 640 20.56 -10.30 -22.31
N PHE A 641 20.93 -11.21 -23.22
CA PHE A 641 20.50 -12.61 -23.22
C PHE A 641 21.71 -13.52 -23.10
N LEU A 642 21.73 -14.35 -22.04
CA LEU A 642 22.88 -15.20 -21.69
C LEU A 642 22.42 -16.59 -21.24
N ILE A 643 23.31 -17.59 -21.34
CA ILE A 643 23.20 -18.85 -20.60
C ILE A 643 24.25 -18.83 -19.51
N PRO A 644 23.86 -18.95 -18.23
CA PRO A 644 24.80 -19.16 -17.15
C PRO A 644 25.68 -20.38 -17.44
N ASN A 645 26.98 -20.30 -17.20
CA ASN A 645 27.92 -21.42 -17.40
C ASN A 645 27.49 -22.70 -16.65
N SER A 646 26.69 -22.58 -15.60
CA SER A 646 26.12 -23.72 -14.87
C SER A 646 25.05 -24.51 -15.63
N LEU A 647 24.49 -23.96 -16.72
CA LEU A 647 23.42 -24.55 -17.52
C LEU A 647 23.87 -25.04 -18.90
N SER A 648 25.10 -24.75 -19.33
CA SER A 648 25.59 -25.01 -20.69
C SER A 648 25.55 -26.49 -21.11
N ASN A 649 25.58 -27.43 -20.16
CA ASN A 649 25.60 -28.88 -20.44
C ASN A 649 24.21 -29.55 -20.32
N ALA A 650 23.16 -28.78 -20.01
CA ALA A 650 21.84 -29.32 -19.64
C ALA A 650 20.72 -28.97 -20.64
N ILE A 651 21.00 -28.19 -21.69
CA ILE A 651 20.00 -27.82 -22.70
C ILE A 651 20.01 -28.92 -23.77
N ILE A 652 19.02 -29.81 -23.71
CA ILE A 652 18.93 -31.02 -24.56
C ILE A 652 18.02 -30.79 -25.78
N ASP A 653 17.18 -29.75 -25.77
CA ASP A 653 16.21 -29.50 -26.84
C ASP A 653 16.53 -28.26 -27.70
N PRO A 654 16.49 -28.37 -29.04
CA PRO A 654 16.72 -27.27 -29.97
C PRO A 654 15.48 -26.36 -30.03
N VAL A 655 15.31 -25.52 -29.01
CA VAL A 655 14.24 -24.51 -28.97
C VAL A 655 14.84 -23.11 -29.02
N PRO A 656 14.20 -22.16 -29.73
CA PRO A 656 14.69 -20.80 -29.80
C PRO A 656 14.49 -20.03 -28.50
N PHE A 657 15.38 -19.06 -28.25
CA PHE A 657 15.33 -18.19 -27.06
C PHE A 657 14.14 -17.24 -27.11
N ILE A 658 13.95 -16.61 -28.27
CA ILE A 658 12.81 -15.77 -28.61
C ILE A 658 12.05 -16.46 -29.75
N ASP A 659 10.80 -16.78 -29.49
CA ASP A 659 9.90 -17.49 -30.40
C ASP A 659 8.65 -16.67 -30.67
N ILE A 660 8.58 -16.01 -31.83
CA ILE A 660 7.44 -15.16 -32.21
C ILE A 660 6.64 -15.83 -33.32
N GLN A 661 5.40 -16.20 -32.99
CA GLN A 661 4.48 -16.82 -33.93
C GLN A 661 3.65 -15.79 -34.70
N ARG A 662 3.29 -14.67 -34.05
CA ARG A 662 2.39 -13.62 -34.57
C ARG A 662 2.73 -12.24 -34.01
N GLY A 663 2.17 -11.19 -34.61
CA GLY A 663 2.22 -9.82 -34.07
C GLY A 663 3.37 -8.97 -34.63
N ASN A 664 3.92 -8.08 -33.81
CA ASN A 664 5.07 -7.25 -34.17
C ASN A 664 6.17 -7.39 -33.11
N LEU A 665 7.43 -7.47 -33.54
CA LEU A 665 8.60 -7.51 -32.64
C LEU A 665 9.59 -6.41 -32.98
N LEU A 666 10.02 -5.67 -31.96
CA LEU A 666 11.06 -4.65 -32.03
C LEU A 666 12.15 -4.95 -31.00
N ILE A 667 13.38 -5.22 -31.45
CA ILE A 667 14.56 -5.41 -30.61
C ILE A 667 15.54 -4.27 -30.88
N ILE A 668 15.88 -3.50 -29.85
CA ILE A 668 16.76 -2.32 -29.97
C ILE A 668 17.87 -2.39 -28.93
N SER A 669 19.10 -2.06 -29.33
CA SER A 669 20.23 -1.84 -28.42
C SER A 669 20.47 -3.01 -27.45
N SER A 670 20.24 -4.24 -27.91
CA SER A 670 20.30 -5.45 -27.08
C SER A 670 21.52 -6.30 -27.41
N SER A 671 21.79 -7.33 -26.62
CA SER A 671 22.93 -8.22 -26.84
C SER A 671 22.61 -9.69 -26.54
N PHE A 672 22.96 -10.58 -27.46
CA PHE A 672 22.82 -12.03 -27.34
C PHE A 672 24.21 -12.68 -27.31
N GLY A 673 24.48 -13.42 -26.23
CA GLY A 673 25.74 -14.13 -26.03
C GLY A 673 26.83 -13.27 -25.37
N ASN A 674 28.04 -13.83 -25.25
CA ASN A 674 29.19 -13.16 -24.63
C ASN A 674 30.52 -13.56 -25.30
N TYR A 675 31.51 -12.68 -25.28
CA TYR A 675 32.88 -12.92 -25.75
C TYR A 675 33.68 -13.92 -24.88
N GLY A 676 33.20 -14.31 -23.71
CA GLY A 676 33.94 -15.19 -22.79
C GLY A 676 33.92 -16.67 -23.18
N THR A 677 32.77 -17.19 -23.59
CA THR A 677 32.52 -18.62 -23.84
C THR A 677 31.57 -18.81 -25.01
N ASN A 678 31.55 -19.98 -25.65
CA ASN A 678 30.49 -20.29 -26.61
C ASN A 678 29.16 -20.36 -25.85
N THR A 679 28.19 -19.57 -26.29
CA THR A 679 26.86 -19.52 -25.67
C THR A 679 25.89 -20.17 -26.64
N ASP A 680 25.51 -21.42 -26.36
CA ASP A 680 24.54 -22.16 -27.16
C ASP A 680 23.11 -21.64 -26.86
N LEU A 681 22.83 -20.39 -27.26
CA LEU A 681 21.54 -19.73 -27.00
C LEU A 681 20.46 -20.28 -27.93
N GLY A 682 19.90 -21.43 -27.58
CA GLY A 682 18.76 -22.03 -28.28
C GLY A 682 19.12 -22.47 -29.69
N SER A 683 18.12 -22.77 -30.52
CA SER A 683 18.34 -23.20 -31.91
C SER A 683 17.20 -22.73 -32.82
N PRO A 684 17.30 -21.54 -33.45
CA PRO A 684 18.29 -20.44 -33.33
C PRO A 684 18.03 -19.51 -32.13
N ALA A 685 18.83 -18.46 -31.90
CA ALA A 685 18.57 -17.51 -30.81
C ALA A 685 17.25 -16.72 -30.97
N VAL A 686 16.95 -16.21 -32.16
CA VAL A 686 15.68 -15.54 -32.47
C VAL A 686 15.00 -16.27 -33.62
N SER A 687 13.76 -16.73 -33.40
CA SER A 687 12.94 -17.43 -34.39
C SER A 687 11.62 -16.69 -34.59
N ILE A 688 11.34 -16.31 -35.84
CA ILE A 688 10.16 -15.55 -36.22
C ILE A 688 9.38 -16.34 -37.26
N LYS A 689 8.06 -16.46 -37.08
CA LYS A 689 7.15 -17.10 -38.02
C LYS A 689 6.41 -16.09 -38.90
N ALA A 690 5.87 -16.58 -40.01
CA ALA A 690 5.18 -15.76 -41.02
C ALA A 690 3.93 -15.03 -40.50
N GLY A 691 3.42 -15.38 -39.31
CA GLY A 691 2.36 -14.61 -38.67
C GLY A 691 2.83 -13.26 -38.10
N CYS A 692 4.15 -13.01 -38.03
CA CYS A 692 4.73 -11.75 -37.60
C CYS A 692 4.69 -10.73 -38.75
N LYS A 693 3.91 -9.67 -38.56
CA LYS A 693 3.70 -8.65 -39.61
C LYS A 693 4.88 -7.71 -39.73
N GLN A 694 5.51 -7.37 -38.61
CA GLN A 694 6.62 -6.44 -38.57
C GLN A 694 7.71 -6.92 -37.60
N LEU A 695 8.92 -7.09 -38.10
CA LEU A 695 10.12 -7.29 -37.32
C LEU A 695 11.09 -6.12 -37.54
N ILE A 696 11.64 -5.59 -36.46
CA ILE A 696 12.77 -4.67 -36.50
C ILE A 696 13.79 -5.11 -35.47
N ILE A 697 15.03 -5.34 -35.90
CA ILE A 697 16.19 -5.57 -35.04
C ILE A 697 17.20 -4.48 -35.34
N ALA A 698 17.47 -3.60 -34.39
CA ALA A 698 18.34 -2.45 -34.58
C ALA A 698 19.43 -2.36 -33.50
N ASN A 699 20.63 -1.93 -33.88
CA ASN A 699 21.73 -1.65 -32.94
C ASN A 699 22.02 -2.82 -31.97
N THR A 700 21.92 -4.07 -32.44
CA THR A 700 21.94 -5.27 -31.59
C THR A 700 23.14 -6.16 -31.89
N ASN A 701 23.74 -6.72 -30.84
CA ASN A 701 24.92 -7.57 -30.94
C ASN A 701 24.54 -9.06 -30.78
N PHE A 702 25.01 -9.91 -31.68
CA PHE A 702 24.91 -11.37 -31.63
C PHE A 702 26.33 -11.94 -31.64
N THR A 703 26.73 -12.62 -30.56
CA THR A 703 28.12 -13.05 -30.37
C THR A 703 28.19 -14.49 -29.90
N ARG A 704 28.99 -15.32 -30.58
CA ARG A 704 29.28 -16.72 -30.22
C ARG A 704 28.02 -17.58 -30.04
N LEU A 705 27.19 -17.57 -31.07
CA LEU A 705 25.93 -18.30 -31.14
C LEU A 705 26.07 -19.45 -32.13
N PRO A 706 26.67 -20.60 -31.75
CA PRO A 706 26.93 -21.70 -32.69
C PRO A 706 25.66 -22.25 -33.33
N SER A 707 24.51 -22.00 -32.70
CA SER A 707 23.20 -22.40 -33.16
C SER A 707 22.53 -21.47 -34.18
N GLY A 708 23.23 -20.43 -34.61
CA GLY A 708 22.70 -19.39 -35.49
C GLY A 708 21.99 -18.27 -34.73
N ALA A 709 22.03 -17.06 -35.28
CA ALA A 709 21.51 -15.87 -34.59
C ALA A 709 20.02 -15.65 -34.84
N VAL A 710 19.59 -15.58 -36.10
CA VAL A 710 18.20 -15.24 -36.47
C VAL A 710 17.69 -16.17 -37.56
N ALA A 711 16.54 -16.80 -37.35
CA ALA A 711 15.76 -17.43 -38.42
C ALA A 711 14.40 -16.76 -38.58
N LEU A 712 14.07 -16.39 -39.82
CA LEU A 712 12.89 -15.66 -40.21
C LEU A 712 12.11 -16.46 -41.24
N GLU A 713 10.84 -16.72 -40.94
CA GLU A 713 9.86 -17.18 -41.92
C GLU A 713 8.94 -16.00 -42.22
N VAL A 714 8.84 -15.59 -43.49
CA VAL A 714 8.08 -14.41 -43.91
C VAL A 714 7.02 -14.78 -44.96
N GLY A 715 5.82 -14.21 -44.82
CA GLY A 715 4.71 -14.43 -45.74
C GLY A 715 4.06 -13.13 -46.19
N GLN A 716 2.86 -13.22 -46.77
CA GLN A 716 2.16 -12.06 -47.32
C GLN A 716 2.01 -10.93 -46.30
N GLY A 717 2.53 -9.75 -46.64
CA GLY A 717 2.44 -8.56 -45.80
C GLY A 717 3.38 -8.55 -44.58
N SER A 718 4.25 -9.56 -44.45
CA SER A 718 5.31 -9.57 -43.45
C SER A 718 6.48 -8.69 -43.91
N GLN A 719 6.97 -7.83 -43.02
CA GLN A 719 8.13 -6.98 -43.25
C GLN A 719 9.16 -7.18 -42.14
N ALA A 720 10.42 -7.42 -42.50
CA ALA A 720 11.51 -7.52 -41.55
C ALA A 720 12.63 -6.52 -41.89
N SER A 721 13.19 -5.88 -40.86
CA SER A 721 14.33 -4.98 -40.96
C SER A 721 15.38 -5.34 -39.92
N ILE A 722 16.63 -5.53 -40.35
CA ILE A 722 17.80 -5.71 -39.49
C ILE A 722 18.79 -4.60 -39.82
N GLU A 723 19.06 -3.71 -38.88
CA GLU A 723 19.85 -2.49 -39.11
C GLU A 723 20.91 -2.30 -38.02
N ASP A 724 22.11 -1.81 -38.38
CA ASP A 724 23.18 -1.50 -37.43
C ASP A 724 23.54 -2.64 -36.46
N CYS A 725 23.45 -3.89 -36.93
CA CYS A 725 23.66 -5.07 -36.09
C CYS A 725 25.06 -5.68 -36.27
N TYR A 726 25.55 -6.35 -35.23
CA TYR A 726 26.85 -7.04 -35.25
C TYR A 726 26.66 -8.52 -35.01
N PHE A 727 27.01 -9.35 -36.00
CA PHE A 727 27.02 -10.80 -35.93
C PHE A 727 28.46 -11.29 -35.90
N THR A 728 28.89 -11.91 -34.81
CA THR A 728 30.28 -12.33 -34.61
C THR A 728 30.34 -13.76 -34.10
N ASN A 729 31.03 -14.66 -34.81
CA ASN A 729 31.12 -16.09 -34.47
C ASN A 729 29.73 -16.74 -34.32
N CYS A 730 28.84 -16.50 -35.28
CA CYS A 730 27.50 -17.10 -35.29
C CYS A 730 27.44 -18.30 -36.24
N GLY A 731 26.72 -19.34 -35.82
CA GLY A 731 26.51 -20.58 -36.54
C GLY A 731 27.65 -21.59 -36.45
N ASP A 732 27.38 -22.78 -36.98
CA ASP A 732 28.31 -23.87 -37.15
C ASP A 732 28.01 -24.66 -38.44
N GLN A 733 28.62 -25.83 -38.60
CA GLN A 733 28.46 -26.67 -39.80
C GLN A 733 27.08 -27.33 -39.93
N SER A 734 26.18 -27.18 -38.95
CA SER A 734 24.88 -27.84 -38.84
C SER A 734 23.72 -26.96 -39.30
N TYR A 735 23.90 -25.64 -39.40
CA TYR A 735 22.83 -24.68 -39.69
C TYR A 735 22.91 -24.15 -41.11
N ILE A 736 21.76 -23.87 -41.74
CA ILE A 736 21.70 -23.38 -43.14
C ILE A 736 22.51 -22.09 -43.30
N ALA A 737 22.35 -21.15 -42.37
CA ALA A 737 23.07 -19.89 -42.34
C ALA A 737 23.73 -19.66 -40.97
N GLY A 738 24.90 -19.03 -40.96
CA GLY A 738 25.58 -18.74 -39.71
C GLY A 738 24.96 -17.59 -38.91
N ALA A 739 24.59 -16.49 -39.58
CA ALA A 739 23.97 -15.35 -38.91
C ALA A 739 22.45 -15.29 -39.13
N VAL A 740 21.99 -15.11 -40.38
CA VAL A 740 20.57 -14.85 -40.68
C VAL A 740 20.06 -15.82 -41.74
N ASN A 741 19.04 -16.59 -41.39
CA ASN A 741 18.32 -17.49 -42.30
C ASN A 741 16.92 -16.96 -42.57
N VAL A 742 16.60 -16.62 -43.82
CA VAL A 742 15.29 -16.12 -44.21
C VAL A 742 14.63 -17.09 -45.17
N VAL A 743 13.39 -17.50 -44.90
CA VAL A 743 12.61 -18.40 -45.75
C VAL A 743 11.22 -17.82 -46.00
N GLY A 744 10.70 -17.96 -47.21
CA GLY A 744 9.34 -17.55 -47.55
C GLY A 744 8.34 -18.67 -47.28
N VAL A 745 7.09 -18.32 -47.01
CA VAL A 745 6.00 -19.31 -47.05
C VAL A 745 5.82 -19.80 -48.49
N THR A 746 5.41 -21.05 -48.66
CA THR A 746 5.15 -21.60 -50.00
C THR A 746 3.88 -20.98 -50.60
N GLY A 747 3.93 -20.62 -51.89
CA GLY A 747 2.81 -20.00 -52.63
C GLY A 747 3.09 -18.55 -53.05
N ASP A 748 2.04 -17.81 -53.41
CA ASP A 748 2.13 -16.40 -53.87
C ASP A 748 2.26 -15.39 -52.70
N GLU A 749 2.39 -15.88 -51.48
CA GLU A 749 2.42 -15.08 -50.25
C GLU A 749 3.84 -14.62 -49.90
N GLN A 750 4.34 -13.63 -50.64
CA GLN A 750 5.69 -13.13 -50.46
C GLN A 750 5.82 -12.14 -49.29
N GLY A 751 6.88 -12.31 -48.50
CA GLY A 751 7.33 -11.34 -47.50
C GLY A 751 8.54 -10.54 -48.00
N SER A 752 8.80 -9.40 -47.33
CA SER A 752 9.92 -8.53 -47.69
C SER A 752 10.88 -8.34 -46.53
N VAL A 753 12.18 -8.44 -46.81
CA VAL A 753 13.23 -8.34 -45.79
C VAL A 753 14.31 -7.34 -46.20
N SER A 754 14.76 -6.53 -45.25
CA SER A 754 15.83 -5.56 -45.37
C SER A 754 16.90 -5.85 -44.30
N ILE A 755 18.18 -5.92 -44.72
CA ILE A 755 19.33 -6.08 -43.83
C ILE A 755 20.35 -5.03 -44.23
N THR A 756 20.60 -4.02 -43.39
CA THR A 756 21.46 -2.89 -43.74
C THR A 756 22.43 -2.49 -42.64
N HIS A 757 23.52 -1.83 -43.02
CA HIS A 757 24.51 -1.23 -42.11
C HIS A 757 25.04 -2.20 -41.04
N SER A 758 25.01 -3.51 -41.33
CA SER A 758 25.34 -4.55 -40.36
C SER A 758 26.69 -5.18 -40.67
N ARG A 759 27.30 -5.78 -39.65
CA ARG A 759 28.61 -6.44 -39.75
C ARG A 759 28.50 -7.93 -39.44
N PHE A 760 29.07 -8.75 -40.32
CA PHE A 760 29.09 -10.21 -40.21
C PHE A 760 30.53 -10.70 -40.19
N THR A 761 30.98 -11.23 -39.05
CA THR A 761 32.38 -11.59 -38.80
C THR A 761 32.49 -13.00 -38.29
N SER A 762 33.28 -13.84 -38.98
CA SER A 762 33.57 -15.22 -38.57
C SER A 762 32.32 -16.07 -38.39
N CYS A 763 31.27 -15.82 -39.17
CA CYS A 763 30.05 -16.61 -39.15
C CYS A 763 30.20 -17.88 -40.01
N TYR A 764 29.60 -18.98 -39.57
CA TYR A 764 29.76 -20.30 -40.19
C TYR A 764 28.39 -20.92 -40.46
N GLY A 765 28.13 -21.38 -41.69
CA GLY A 765 26.91 -22.13 -42.01
C GLY A 765 27.10 -23.22 -43.06
N GLN A 766 26.02 -23.92 -43.39
CA GLN A 766 25.99 -24.98 -44.40
C GLN A 766 25.91 -24.41 -45.79
N GLN A 767 24.99 -23.47 -46.03
CA GLN A 767 24.76 -22.85 -47.33
C GLN A 767 25.18 -21.38 -47.37
N ALA A 768 25.13 -20.70 -46.23
CA ALA A 768 25.63 -19.34 -46.10
C ALA A 768 26.42 -19.13 -44.80
N GLY A 769 27.59 -18.51 -44.85
CA GLY A 769 28.27 -18.08 -43.63
C GLY A 769 27.52 -16.92 -42.95
N GLY A 770 27.22 -15.86 -43.70
CA GLY A 770 26.47 -14.69 -43.23
C GLY A 770 24.95 -14.86 -43.35
N ILE A 771 24.41 -14.57 -44.54
CA ILE A 771 22.98 -14.39 -44.81
C ILE A 771 22.54 -15.35 -45.91
N ILE A 772 21.38 -15.98 -45.75
CA ILE A 772 20.67 -16.65 -46.84
C ILE A 772 19.26 -16.09 -46.99
N PHE A 773 18.88 -15.83 -48.25
CA PHE A 773 17.51 -15.57 -48.66
C PHE A 773 16.99 -16.80 -49.41
N GLY A 774 16.01 -17.47 -48.81
CA GLY A 774 15.31 -18.60 -49.38
C GLY A 774 14.34 -18.19 -50.49
N ASP A 775 13.64 -19.18 -51.03
CA ASP A 775 12.61 -18.95 -52.04
C ASP A 775 11.43 -18.15 -51.46
N ASN A 776 10.71 -17.44 -52.33
CA ASN A 776 9.53 -16.61 -52.01
C ASN A 776 9.78 -15.47 -51.01
N VAL A 777 11.02 -14.97 -50.93
CA VAL A 777 11.38 -13.81 -50.13
C VAL A 777 11.89 -12.70 -51.03
N VAL A 778 11.30 -11.52 -50.96
CA VAL A 778 11.79 -10.34 -51.67
C VAL A 778 12.88 -9.65 -50.82
N PRO A 779 14.17 -9.72 -51.19
CA PRO A 779 15.25 -9.04 -50.47
C PRO A 779 15.23 -7.55 -50.81
N SER A 780 14.32 -6.78 -50.20
CA SER A 780 14.15 -5.36 -50.48
C SER A 780 15.43 -4.52 -50.33
N SER A 781 16.36 -4.94 -49.48
CA SER A 781 17.66 -4.29 -49.32
C SER A 781 18.63 -5.17 -48.55
N VAL A 782 19.86 -5.29 -49.05
CA VAL A 782 21.02 -5.93 -48.38
C VAL A 782 22.20 -4.94 -48.37
N LYS A 783 21.88 -3.65 -48.19
CA LYS A 783 22.81 -2.55 -48.46
C LYS A 783 23.80 -2.25 -47.34
N ASN A 784 24.96 -1.73 -47.70
CA ASN A 784 25.96 -1.17 -46.77
C ASN A 784 26.39 -2.15 -45.65
N ASN A 785 26.46 -3.45 -45.96
CA ASN A 785 26.90 -4.46 -45.00
C ASN A 785 28.40 -4.77 -45.17
N LEU A 786 29.06 -5.08 -44.06
CA LEU A 786 30.48 -5.46 -44.02
C LEU A 786 30.64 -6.93 -43.61
N PHE A 787 31.34 -7.69 -44.44
CA PHE A 787 31.58 -9.12 -44.20
C PHE A 787 33.07 -9.43 -44.00
N SER A 788 33.39 -10.39 -43.13
CA SER A 788 34.78 -10.80 -42.90
C SER A 788 34.90 -12.21 -42.34
N GLN A 789 35.81 -13.00 -42.88
CA GLN A 789 36.17 -14.34 -42.37
C GLN A 789 34.98 -15.31 -42.21
N ASN A 790 33.90 -15.14 -42.98
CA ASN A 790 32.77 -16.06 -42.94
C ASN A 790 33.09 -17.35 -43.70
N ALA A 791 32.46 -18.46 -43.33
CA ALA A 791 32.75 -19.78 -43.89
C ALA A 791 31.48 -20.58 -44.18
N VAL A 792 31.59 -21.48 -45.15
CA VAL A 792 30.50 -22.34 -45.59
C VAL A 792 31.01 -23.77 -45.79
N THR A 793 30.24 -24.81 -45.42
CA THR A 793 30.62 -26.21 -45.73
C THR A 793 30.21 -26.66 -47.12
N ASN A 794 29.08 -26.17 -47.65
CA ASN A 794 28.64 -26.52 -48.99
C ASN A 794 29.43 -25.71 -50.03
N ASN A 795 30.13 -26.41 -50.93
CA ASN A 795 30.87 -25.79 -52.02
C ASN A 795 29.97 -24.96 -52.98
N ASN A 796 28.68 -25.29 -53.05
CA ASN A 796 27.70 -24.55 -53.83
C ASN A 796 27.06 -23.38 -53.06
N GLY A 797 27.35 -23.28 -51.76
CA GLY A 797 26.90 -22.17 -50.92
C GLY A 797 27.76 -20.92 -51.09
N SER A 798 27.52 -19.93 -50.24
CA SER A 798 28.19 -18.63 -50.26
C SER A 798 28.77 -18.29 -48.89
N LYS A 799 29.94 -17.66 -48.82
CA LYS A 799 30.48 -17.20 -47.53
C LYS A 799 29.67 -16.05 -46.94
N ASP A 800 29.26 -15.06 -47.74
CA ASP A 800 28.61 -13.86 -47.22
C ASP A 800 27.10 -13.86 -47.42
N VAL A 801 26.65 -13.85 -48.66
CA VAL A 801 25.22 -13.77 -49.01
C VAL A 801 24.88 -14.81 -50.06
N TYR A 802 23.84 -15.61 -49.80
CA TYR A 802 23.32 -16.58 -50.76
C TYR A 802 21.85 -16.32 -51.05
N PHE A 803 21.50 -16.16 -52.32
CA PHE A 803 20.11 -15.98 -52.77
C PHE A 803 19.64 -17.25 -53.48
N LEU A 804 18.54 -17.85 -53.03
CA LEU A 804 17.99 -19.05 -53.68
C LEU A 804 17.17 -18.76 -54.94
N SER A 805 16.68 -17.52 -55.11
CA SER A 805 15.84 -17.13 -56.25
C SER A 805 16.30 -15.84 -56.91
N LYS A 806 16.68 -15.92 -58.20
CA LYS A 806 16.95 -14.77 -59.06
C LYS A 806 15.70 -13.92 -59.29
N GLU A 807 14.56 -14.57 -59.50
CA GLU A 807 13.28 -13.91 -59.73
C GLU A 807 12.93 -12.95 -58.58
N MET A 808 13.17 -13.36 -57.33
CA MET A 808 12.90 -12.50 -56.17
C MET A 808 13.83 -11.28 -56.10
N ILE A 809 15.08 -11.41 -56.57
CA ILE A 809 16.01 -10.28 -56.67
C ILE A 809 15.53 -9.29 -57.74
N ASP A 810 15.06 -9.80 -58.87
CA ASP A 810 14.55 -8.99 -59.98
C ASP A 810 13.29 -8.22 -59.58
N GLN A 811 12.44 -8.82 -58.75
CA GLN A 811 11.30 -8.14 -58.13
C GLN A 811 11.74 -7.03 -57.16
N ALA A 812 12.92 -7.14 -56.55
CA ALA A 812 13.51 -6.12 -55.68
C ALA A 812 14.29 -5.02 -56.45
N GLY A 813 14.41 -5.13 -57.78
CA GLY A 813 15.03 -4.12 -58.65
C GLY A 813 16.48 -4.39 -59.07
N ASP A 814 16.95 -5.65 -58.99
CA ASP A 814 18.27 -6.14 -59.42
C ASP A 814 19.35 -6.21 -58.34
N LEU A 815 20.37 -7.04 -58.58
CA LEU A 815 21.40 -7.36 -57.59
C LEU A 815 22.22 -6.14 -57.18
N GLU A 816 22.59 -5.27 -58.12
CA GLU A 816 23.35 -4.05 -57.82
C GLU A 816 22.59 -3.09 -56.91
N ILE A 817 21.26 -3.01 -57.06
CA ILE A 817 20.41 -2.18 -56.20
C ILE A 817 20.23 -2.86 -54.86
N VAL A 818 19.95 -4.16 -54.83
CA VAL A 818 19.72 -4.90 -53.58
C VAL A 818 20.96 -4.91 -52.70
N ALA A 819 22.14 -5.17 -53.28
CA ALA A 819 23.41 -5.30 -52.56
C ALA A 819 24.31 -4.05 -52.63
N GLU A 820 23.74 -2.87 -52.90
CA GLU A 820 24.47 -1.60 -52.97
C GLU A 820 25.27 -1.37 -51.67
N GLY A 821 26.56 -1.02 -51.80
CA GLY A 821 27.41 -0.78 -50.63
C GLY A 821 27.95 -2.05 -49.96
N TYR A 822 27.76 -3.24 -50.57
CA TYR A 822 28.43 -4.46 -50.13
C TYR A 822 29.95 -4.26 -50.05
N SER A 823 30.55 -4.73 -48.96
CA SER A 823 31.99 -4.70 -48.74
C SER A 823 32.47 -5.91 -47.94
N TYR A 824 33.73 -6.31 -48.15
CA TYR A 824 34.34 -7.38 -47.35
C TYR A 824 35.79 -7.05 -46.93
N SER A 825 36.23 -7.64 -45.80
CA SER A 825 37.59 -7.45 -45.30
C SER A 825 38.60 -8.25 -46.11
N LYS A 826 39.61 -7.58 -46.68
CA LYS A 826 40.67 -8.19 -47.50
C LYS A 826 41.84 -8.75 -46.67
N THR A 827 41.60 -9.01 -45.39
CA THR A 827 42.59 -9.58 -44.46
C THR A 827 42.63 -11.10 -44.59
N ASP A 828 43.80 -11.72 -44.41
CA ASP A 828 43.96 -13.18 -44.25
C ASP A 828 43.42 -14.06 -45.40
N GLU A 829 43.73 -13.71 -46.66
CA GLU A 829 43.28 -14.45 -47.86
C GLU A 829 41.75 -14.55 -48.02
N TYR A 830 40.99 -13.79 -47.24
CA TYR A 830 39.55 -13.78 -47.32
C TYR A 830 39.08 -13.12 -48.61
N VAL A 831 38.39 -13.90 -49.44
CA VAL A 831 37.63 -13.41 -50.59
C VAL A 831 36.16 -13.58 -50.26
N GLY A 832 35.43 -12.46 -50.24
CA GLY A 832 33.99 -12.46 -50.04
C GLY A 832 33.26 -13.25 -51.12
N GLU A 833 32.08 -13.74 -50.79
CA GLU A 833 31.25 -14.50 -51.73
C GLU A 833 29.79 -14.04 -51.66
N VAL A 834 29.27 -13.63 -52.82
CA VAL A 834 27.84 -13.36 -53.04
C VAL A 834 27.43 -14.22 -54.23
N LYS A 835 26.46 -15.11 -54.03
CA LYS A 835 26.03 -16.08 -55.04
C LYS A 835 24.51 -16.14 -55.17
N ILE A 836 24.05 -16.52 -56.35
CA ILE A 836 22.65 -16.76 -56.68
C ILE A 836 22.53 -18.22 -57.13
N SER A 837 21.58 -18.96 -56.56
CA SER A 837 21.33 -20.36 -56.91
C SER A 837 21.08 -20.51 -58.41
N GLY A 838 21.68 -21.54 -59.01
CA GLY A 838 21.65 -21.77 -60.46
C GLY A 838 22.75 -21.05 -61.25
N LEU A 839 23.50 -20.12 -60.63
CA LEU A 839 24.64 -19.45 -61.23
C LEU A 839 25.94 -19.85 -60.51
N ASN A 840 27.00 -20.15 -61.26
CA ASN A 840 28.33 -20.48 -60.71
C ASN A 840 29.20 -19.25 -60.42
N THR A 841 28.66 -18.05 -60.62
CA THR A 841 29.37 -16.78 -60.53
C THR A 841 29.45 -16.25 -59.10
N ASN A 842 30.63 -15.77 -58.70
CA ASN A 842 30.78 -14.98 -57.47
C ASN A 842 30.70 -13.48 -57.79
N PHE A 843 29.66 -12.81 -57.29
CA PHE A 843 29.40 -11.39 -57.53
C PHE A 843 30.15 -10.46 -56.56
N ALA A 844 30.73 -10.98 -55.48
CA ALA A 844 31.33 -10.17 -54.41
C ALA A 844 32.47 -9.23 -54.88
N PRO A 845 33.45 -9.66 -55.70
CA PRO A 845 34.54 -8.76 -56.14
C PRO A 845 34.03 -7.57 -56.95
N TYR A 846 33.01 -7.79 -57.78
CA TYR A 846 32.39 -6.74 -58.59
C TYR A 846 31.65 -5.73 -57.71
N LEU A 847 30.79 -6.23 -56.81
CA LEU A 847 30.01 -5.39 -55.89
C LEU A 847 30.91 -4.56 -54.96
N ASP A 848 31.97 -5.16 -54.38
CA ASP A 848 32.95 -4.44 -53.55
C ASP A 848 33.71 -3.35 -54.33
N CYS A 849 34.06 -3.62 -55.60
CA CYS A 849 34.68 -2.63 -56.47
C CYS A 849 33.75 -1.44 -56.73
N LYS A 850 32.46 -1.70 -57.01
CA LYS A 850 31.45 -0.65 -57.20
C LYS A 850 31.25 0.21 -55.96
N THR A 851 31.18 -0.42 -54.78
CA THR A 851 31.12 0.28 -53.49
C THR A 851 32.31 1.22 -53.28
N GLN A 852 33.50 0.88 -53.78
CA GLN A 852 34.69 1.73 -53.72
C GLN A 852 34.68 2.91 -54.71
N GLY A 853 33.64 3.05 -55.53
CA GLY A 853 33.50 4.13 -56.51
C GLY A 853 34.48 4.03 -57.67
N ARG A 854 35.01 2.83 -57.95
CA ARG A 854 35.92 2.59 -59.06
C ARG A 854 35.16 2.43 -60.37
N GLU A 855 35.68 3.00 -61.45
CA GLU A 855 35.09 2.90 -62.79
C GLU A 855 35.54 1.63 -63.54
N ASP A 856 36.64 1.00 -63.11
CA ASP A 856 37.31 -0.13 -63.77
C ASP A 856 36.93 -1.50 -63.20
N CYS A 857 35.69 -1.68 -62.73
CA CYS A 857 35.24 -2.92 -62.08
C CYS A 857 34.98 -4.11 -63.04
N GLY A 858 35.24 -3.94 -64.34
CA GLY A 858 34.85 -4.89 -65.38
C GLY A 858 33.37 -4.82 -65.75
N GLU A 859 32.95 -5.67 -66.70
CA GLU A 859 31.53 -5.83 -67.03
C GLU A 859 30.79 -6.50 -65.88
N ALA A 860 29.53 -6.11 -65.67
CA ALA A 860 28.69 -6.71 -64.65
C ALA A 860 28.55 -8.22 -64.94
N PRO A 861 28.83 -9.11 -63.98
CA PRO A 861 28.71 -10.54 -64.22
C PRO A 861 27.26 -10.91 -64.59
N CYS A 862 27.10 -11.88 -65.50
CA CYS A 862 25.77 -12.30 -65.95
C CYS A 862 24.89 -12.76 -64.78
N GLY A 863 23.65 -12.29 -64.75
CA GLY A 863 22.68 -12.49 -63.67
C GLY A 863 22.68 -11.35 -62.66
N SER A 864 23.33 -10.23 -62.96
CA SER A 864 23.32 -9.03 -62.11
C SER A 864 22.13 -8.11 -62.43
N LYS A 865 21.59 -8.18 -63.66
CA LYS A 865 20.50 -7.33 -64.16
C LYS A 865 19.19 -8.09 -64.35
N GLN A 866 18.08 -7.37 -64.40
CA GLN A 866 16.72 -7.92 -64.52
C GLN A 866 16.51 -8.74 -65.80
N GLU A 867 17.12 -8.29 -66.89
CA GLU A 867 16.95 -8.86 -68.22
C GLU A 867 17.69 -10.20 -68.41
N GLU A 868 18.58 -10.54 -67.48
CA GLU A 868 19.46 -11.70 -67.55
C GLU A 868 18.88 -12.87 -66.73
N SER A 869 18.22 -13.82 -67.40
CA SER A 869 17.70 -15.04 -66.76
C SER A 869 18.81 -16.03 -66.43
N VAL A 870 18.53 -16.97 -65.52
CA VAL A 870 19.48 -18.04 -65.17
C VAL A 870 19.82 -18.89 -66.39
N GLU A 871 18.82 -19.26 -67.20
CA GLU A 871 19.00 -20.03 -68.44
C GLU A 871 19.83 -19.26 -69.48
N TYR A 872 19.60 -17.94 -69.60
CA TYR A 872 20.39 -17.10 -70.49
C TYR A 872 21.87 -17.13 -70.10
N CYS A 873 22.18 -16.94 -68.82
CA CYS A 873 23.57 -16.94 -68.35
C CYS A 873 24.27 -18.30 -68.49
N LEU A 874 23.52 -19.40 -68.35
CA LEU A 874 24.06 -20.75 -68.55
C LEU A 874 24.31 -21.09 -70.03
N SER A 875 23.66 -20.38 -70.96
CA SER A 875 23.78 -20.59 -72.42
C SER A 875 24.98 -19.89 -73.06
N ILE A 876 25.64 -18.98 -72.34
CA ILE A 876 26.85 -18.30 -72.81
C ILE A 876 28.02 -19.29 -72.66
N GLU A 877 28.37 -20.00 -73.73
CA GLU A 877 29.59 -20.81 -73.76
C GLU A 877 30.81 -19.91 -73.49
N PRO A 878 31.77 -20.32 -72.63
CA PRO A 878 32.94 -19.52 -72.36
C PRO A 878 33.74 -19.34 -73.64
N SER A 879 33.78 -18.13 -74.19
CA SER A 879 34.63 -17.80 -75.32
C SER A 879 36.09 -17.94 -74.91
N ASP A 880 36.76 -18.93 -75.48
CA ASP A 880 38.17 -19.27 -75.29
C ASP A 880 39.06 -18.03 -75.50
N PRO A 881 39.89 -17.61 -74.52
CA PRO A 881 40.71 -16.41 -74.63
C PRO A 881 41.90 -16.71 -75.56
N THR A 882 41.79 -16.30 -76.83
CA THR A 882 42.91 -16.37 -77.77
C THR A 882 43.92 -15.25 -77.50
N GLU A 883 45.20 -15.62 -77.53
CA GLU A 883 46.40 -14.82 -77.26
C GLU A 883 46.48 -13.46 -77.99
N PRO A 884 47.21 -12.48 -77.43
CA PRO A 884 47.41 -11.17 -78.04
C PRO A 884 48.47 -11.23 -79.14
N SER A 885 48.15 -10.69 -80.32
CA SER A 885 49.17 -10.35 -81.33
C SER A 885 49.34 -8.84 -81.45
N GLU A 886 50.60 -8.44 -81.43
CA GLU A 886 51.14 -7.10 -81.59
C GLU A 886 50.74 -6.48 -82.95
N GLY A 887 50.63 -5.16 -83.02
CA GLY A 887 50.46 -4.48 -84.30
C GLY A 887 50.21 -2.98 -84.20
N GLU A 888 51.29 -2.23 -84.38
CA GLU A 888 51.40 -0.77 -84.40
C GLU A 888 50.49 -0.02 -85.39
N GLY A 889 50.09 1.20 -84.98
CA GLY A 889 50.31 2.43 -85.75
C GLY A 889 49.49 2.70 -87.01
N GLY A 890 48.73 3.81 -87.02
CA GLY A 890 48.28 4.44 -88.26
C GLY A 890 47.15 5.44 -88.12
N ASP A 891 47.49 6.71 -88.27
CA ASP A 891 46.66 7.91 -88.15
C ASP A 891 45.76 8.19 -89.39
N GLU A 892 44.80 9.10 -89.17
CA GLU A 892 44.05 9.96 -90.10
C GLU A 892 42.80 9.48 -90.89
N THR A 893 41.67 10.04 -90.42
CA THR A 893 40.57 10.72 -91.14
C THR A 893 39.89 10.09 -92.38
N LYS A 894 38.57 9.82 -92.27
CA LYS A 894 37.50 10.54 -93.03
C LYS A 894 36.07 10.04 -92.74
N LYS A 895 35.19 11.03 -92.67
CA LYS A 895 33.72 11.02 -92.48
C LYS A 895 32.93 10.23 -93.56
N LYS A 896 31.81 9.65 -93.11
CA LYS A 896 30.40 9.71 -93.61
C LYS A 896 29.72 8.37 -93.23
N LYS A 897 28.47 8.25 -92.79
CA LYS A 897 27.32 9.11 -92.50
C LYS A 897 26.35 8.16 -91.77
N MET A 898 25.83 8.50 -90.58
CA MET A 898 24.64 7.84 -90.04
C MET A 898 23.42 8.74 -90.20
N SER A 899 22.35 8.09 -90.65
CA SER A 899 21.07 8.64 -91.06
C SER A 899 20.28 9.17 -89.86
N ALA A 900 19.76 10.39 -90.01
CA ALA A 900 18.83 11.02 -89.08
C ALA A 900 17.46 10.35 -89.18
N GLY A 901 17.03 9.70 -88.11
CA GLY A 901 15.70 9.08 -88.05
C GLY A 901 15.37 8.35 -86.76
N ALA A 902 15.71 8.90 -85.58
CA ALA A 902 15.22 8.35 -84.29
C ALA A 902 15.40 9.28 -83.06
N ILE A 903 15.50 10.62 -83.20
CA ILE A 903 15.72 11.56 -82.06
C ILE A 903 14.56 12.57 -81.90
N VAL A 904 13.35 12.25 -82.38
CA VAL A 904 12.17 13.13 -82.21
C VAL A 904 11.09 12.53 -81.28
N GLY A 905 11.27 11.31 -80.77
CA GLY A 905 10.30 10.67 -79.88
C GLY A 905 10.47 10.93 -78.37
N ILE A 906 11.67 11.30 -77.90
CA ILE A 906 11.99 11.24 -76.45
C ILE A 906 12.04 12.63 -75.79
N VAL A 907 12.18 13.71 -76.55
CA VAL A 907 12.28 15.07 -75.97
C VAL A 907 10.91 15.66 -75.61
N ILE A 908 9.80 15.17 -76.18
CA ILE A 908 8.45 15.68 -75.88
C ILE A 908 7.84 15.01 -74.62
N GLY A 909 8.26 13.79 -74.28
CA GLY A 909 7.76 13.07 -73.10
C GLY A 909 8.27 13.67 -71.77
N VAL A 910 9.52 14.11 -71.74
CA VAL A 910 10.16 14.63 -70.50
C VAL A 910 9.58 16.00 -70.09
N VAL A 911 9.18 16.84 -71.05
CA VAL A 911 8.59 18.16 -70.77
C VAL A 911 7.15 18.06 -70.24
N ALA A 912 6.38 17.05 -70.69
CA ALA A 912 5.03 16.82 -70.19
C ALA A 912 5.02 16.34 -68.73
N VAL A 913 5.92 15.42 -68.36
CA VAL A 913 6.02 14.89 -66.99
C VAL A 913 6.48 15.97 -66.01
N ILE A 914 7.45 16.81 -66.39
CA ILE A 914 7.90 17.92 -65.55
C ILE A 914 6.76 18.94 -65.33
N SER A 915 5.92 19.21 -66.34
CA SER A 915 4.77 20.11 -66.17
C SER A 915 3.71 19.57 -65.19
N VAL A 916 3.47 18.25 -65.19
CA VAL A 916 2.50 17.60 -64.29
C VAL A 916 3.02 17.59 -62.85
N VAL A 917 4.31 17.33 -62.64
CA VAL A 917 4.93 17.36 -61.31
C VAL A 917 4.91 18.78 -60.72
N ILE A 918 5.20 19.80 -61.53
CA ILE A 918 5.13 21.21 -61.09
C ILE A 918 3.69 21.59 -60.74
N THR A 919 2.70 21.12 -61.52
CA THR A 919 1.29 21.38 -61.25
C THR A 919 0.82 20.68 -59.96
N LEU A 920 1.25 19.43 -59.71
CA LEU A 920 0.97 18.69 -58.48
C LEU A 920 1.59 19.35 -57.24
N ILE A 921 2.84 19.82 -57.33
CA ILE A 921 3.50 20.55 -56.23
C ILE A 921 2.77 21.87 -55.95
N ALA A 922 2.36 22.61 -56.99
CA ALA A 922 1.60 23.84 -56.83
C ALA A 922 0.23 23.61 -56.19
N VAL A 923 -0.46 22.50 -56.53
CA VAL A 923 -1.74 22.10 -55.92
C VAL A 923 -1.56 21.73 -54.45
N VAL A 924 -0.53 20.95 -54.10
CA VAL A 924 -0.22 20.59 -52.71
C VAL A 924 0.11 21.83 -51.88
N VAL A 925 0.90 22.76 -52.41
CA VAL A 925 1.23 24.04 -51.74
C VAL A 925 -0.02 24.92 -51.58
N TYR A 926 -0.90 24.96 -52.58
CA TYR A 926 -2.17 25.70 -52.52
C TYR A 926 -3.12 25.15 -51.45
N PHE A 927 -3.27 23.83 -51.35
CA PHE A 927 -4.11 23.21 -50.31
C PHE A 927 -3.50 23.34 -48.91
N LYS A 928 -2.17 23.25 -48.76
CA LYS A 928 -1.51 23.51 -47.47
C LYS A 928 -1.70 24.95 -46.98
N ARG A 929 -1.78 25.93 -47.89
CA ARG A 929 -2.05 27.34 -47.57
C ARG A 929 -3.51 27.60 -47.17
N LYS A 930 -4.46 26.82 -47.67
CA LYS A 930 -5.89 26.97 -47.34
C LYS A 930 -6.26 26.33 -46.00
N SER A 931 -5.60 25.24 -45.61
CA SER A 931 -5.83 24.59 -44.30
C SER A 931 -5.32 25.41 -43.11
N GLY A 932 -4.28 26.23 -43.29
CA GLY A 932 -3.76 27.12 -42.24
C GLY A 932 -4.60 28.37 -41.95
N VAL A 933 -5.66 28.64 -42.74
CA VAL A 933 -6.57 29.78 -42.52
C VAL A 933 -7.79 29.37 -41.69
N VAL A 934 -8.15 28.08 -41.66
CA VAL A 934 -9.29 27.57 -40.85
C VAL A 934 -8.91 27.43 -39.38
N GLU A 935 -7.63 27.20 -39.07
CA GLU A 935 -7.17 27.01 -37.68
C GLU A 935 -7.09 28.31 -36.88
N LYS A 936 -7.06 29.49 -37.54
CA LYS A 936 -7.06 30.80 -36.88
C LYS A 936 -8.45 31.40 -36.63
N GLN A 937 -9.53 30.77 -37.07
CA GLN A 937 -10.89 31.23 -36.82
C GLN A 937 -11.56 30.54 -35.62
N ASN A 938 -11.06 29.38 -35.18
CA ASN A 938 -11.55 28.68 -33.99
C ASN A 938 -10.85 29.11 -32.67
N GLU A 939 -9.80 29.91 -32.73
CA GLU A 939 -9.09 30.43 -31.54
C GLU A 939 -9.63 31.79 -31.06
N SER A 940 -10.58 32.42 -31.77
CA SER A 940 -11.21 33.68 -31.37
C SER A 940 -12.64 33.56 -30.84
N GLU A 941 -13.19 32.34 -30.71
CA GLU A 941 -14.49 32.09 -30.05
C GLU A 941 -14.35 31.37 -28.68
N MET A 942 -13.12 31.15 -28.20
CA MET A 942 -12.82 30.69 -26.83
C MET A 942 -11.86 31.66 -26.11
N LYS A 943 -12.20 32.94 -26.12
CA LYS A 943 -11.73 33.93 -25.13
C LYS A 943 -12.87 34.83 -24.69
#